data_AF-A0A7G1IBC3-F1
#
_entry.id   AF-A0A7G1IBC3-F1
#
_cell.length_a   1.000
_cell.length_b   1.000
_cell.length_c   1.000
_cell.angle_alpha   90.00
_cell.angle_beta   90.00
_cell.angle_gamma   90.00
#
_symmetry.space_group_name_H-M   'P 1'
#
loop_
_entity.id
_entity.type
_entity.pdbx_description
1 polymer ?
#
loop_
_entity_poly.entity_id
_entity_poly.type
_entity_poly.pdbx_seq_one_letter_code
_entity_poly.pdbx_strand_id
1 'polypeptide(L)'
;MVVVEAIRDALPHLPAAQVCERLLGLLRQLPDIGDATPDSLDVLTAAEHAEFAERAAWSATAPEGTIWETFERQASATPHAVALTTCRGDRYTYAELHTAACCLAGELAALGVGPETVVALALPRSSESIVAILAVLAAGGAYLPVDITLPAARIESIVRQANPVIFIAESGSGELRGVGVPTLLVDDPAVAERVSRRHPVAPSVPRHPEHGAYVIFTSGSTGEPKGVIGTNAALLAYFADHRERVYRPALGRLGRPLRIAHAWSLSFDASWQPMVGLLDGHALHLFDAAQLRDADLLVKGIAHQQIDMIDTTPSMWVQLRAAGLLDHGVSVLALGGEAIDSALWQSLRSVAPTAVYNCYGPTEMTVEAVVAPVDQYPAPTIGTANAGTCCYVLDSALRVVPTGVVGELYLAGSQLTRGYVNRPAMTAARFVADPFRPGQRMYRTGDLVRRLPHGGYAYLGRSDNQVKIRGYRIEIGEIEAALRGQPGVHDAAVSVLRRPGGTVLVAFVVWQEDTDGDAIRLRTALSERLPSYMIPARVVAVPRLPVNANGKLDSRVLDRLAETILSGAGDKESLAAGTSTERALCEILEEQFNGVVPHLDDDLFLFGMDSIVAISLVHKARRRGLNLSPRMVFTAPTIRQLAATIDTAVDPDTTVGQAEYGEVLPLPMVSWLYEHGNFRRFTHTVLLRLPPRIDRSTVEMMLQLLLDGHDTLRSILTDTAAGPRLLTREPGVVRARDILTRMPLRNRPMPNWWPPSGAARVPSWTRSTRAPARWCGPSGSPAVTVVPAPGMRCCSPRTTWRSTWCPGTSCWVISPRPGVRSTGCAAENVAGVHLLPSLV
;
A
#
# COMPACT_ATOMS: atom_id res chain seq x y z
N MET A 1 8.19 41.84 -44.28
CA MET A 1 7.86 42.26 -42.91
C MET A 1 6.85 41.26 -42.37
N VAL A 2 7.13 40.64 -41.23
CA VAL A 2 6.20 39.70 -40.57
C VAL A 2 5.65 40.39 -39.33
N VAL A 3 4.33 40.47 -39.21
CA VAL A 3 3.64 40.98 -38.03
C VAL A 3 2.87 39.81 -37.43
N VAL A 4 3.15 39.45 -36.18
CA VAL A 4 2.40 38.43 -35.44
C VAL A 4 1.50 39.14 -34.44
N GLU A 5 0.20 39.08 -34.71
CA GLU A 5 -0.84 39.51 -33.79
C GLU A 5 -1.29 38.31 -32.97
N ALA A 6 -1.23 38.40 -31.65
CA ALA A 6 -1.64 37.33 -30.74
C ALA A 6 -2.57 37.88 -29.66
N ILE A 7 -3.59 37.09 -29.33
CA ILE A 7 -4.40 37.34 -28.13
C ILE A 7 -3.49 37.09 -26.94
N ARG A 8 -3.26 38.13 -26.11
CA ARG A 8 -2.28 38.15 -25.01
C ARG A 8 -2.36 36.93 -24.09
N ASP A 9 -3.58 36.43 -23.84
CA ASP A 9 -3.83 35.31 -22.92
C ASP A 9 -3.90 33.94 -23.62
N ALA A 10 -3.83 33.88 -24.95
CA ALA A 10 -3.93 32.63 -25.72
C ALA A 10 -2.58 31.90 -25.89
N LEU A 11 -1.45 32.57 -25.69
CA LEU A 11 -0.09 32.01 -25.84
C LEU A 11 0.78 32.20 -24.59
N PRO A 12 0.35 31.75 -23.39
CA PRO A 12 1.11 32.00 -22.15
C PRO A 12 2.49 31.33 -22.10
N HIS A 13 2.80 30.44 -23.04
CA HIS A 13 4.02 29.62 -23.04
C HIS A 13 4.87 29.75 -24.31
N LEU A 14 4.46 30.58 -25.27
CA LEU A 14 5.14 30.79 -26.56
C LEU A 14 5.26 32.29 -26.83
N PRO A 15 6.42 32.91 -26.56
CA PRO A 15 6.65 34.31 -26.88
C PRO A 15 6.42 34.60 -28.37
N ALA A 16 5.69 35.66 -28.70
CA ALA A 16 5.44 36.06 -30.10
C ALA A 16 6.73 36.23 -30.91
N ALA A 17 7.82 36.68 -30.26
CA ALA A 17 9.15 36.76 -30.87
C ALA A 17 9.68 35.39 -31.36
N GLN A 18 9.48 34.32 -30.58
CA GLN A 18 9.86 32.96 -31.01
C GLN A 18 8.99 32.47 -32.17
N VAL A 19 7.69 32.79 -32.17
CA VAL A 19 6.79 32.46 -33.29
C VAL A 19 7.26 33.17 -34.56
N CYS A 20 7.60 34.45 -34.48
CA CYS A 20 8.20 35.20 -35.60
C CYS A 20 9.51 34.56 -36.08
N GLU A 21 10.41 34.20 -35.16
CA GLU A 21 11.70 33.59 -35.49
C GLU A 21 11.52 32.28 -36.26
N ARG A 22 10.61 31.42 -35.81
CA ARG A 22 10.28 30.16 -36.52
C ARG A 22 9.70 30.41 -37.89
N LEU A 23 8.73 31.32 -38.01
CA LEU A 23 8.10 31.65 -39.29
C LEU A 23 9.14 32.20 -40.28
N LEU A 24 10.03 33.08 -39.82
CA LEU A 24 11.15 33.57 -40.64
C LEU A 24 12.12 32.44 -41.01
N GLY A 25 12.41 31.51 -40.10
CA GLY A 25 13.22 30.32 -40.38
C GLY A 25 12.61 29.44 -41.46
N LEU A 26 11.31 29.17 -41.39
CA LEU A 26 10.58 28.40 -42.39
C LEU A 26 10.54 29.10 -43.74
N LEU A 27 10.22 30.40 -43.78
CA LEU A 27 10.18 31.19 -45.01
C LEU A 27 11.55 31.24 -45.72
N ARG A 28 12.66 31.13 -44.97
CA ARG A 28 14.02 31.04 -45.53
C ARG A 28 14.34 29.66 -46.12
N GLN A 29 13.72 28.60 -45.62
CA GLN A 29 13.92 27.22 -46.12
C GLN A 29 13.04 26.90 -47.34
N LEU A 30 11.89 27.58 -47.50
CA LEU A 30 10.95 27.31 -48.59
C LEU A 30 11.55 27.36 -50.01
N PRO A 31 12.45 28.30 -50.37
CA PRO A 31 13.06 28.32 -51.70
C PRO A 31 13.92 27.09 -51.99
N ASP A 32 14.48 26.47 -50.95
CA ASP A 32 15.46 25.38 -51.05
C ASP A 32 14.82 23.98 -50.88
N ILE A 33 13.49 23.91 -50.65
CA ILE A 33 12.79 22.65 -50.35
C ILE A 33 12.72 21.69 -51.56
N GLY A 34 12.76 22.20 -52.80
CA GLY A 34 12.69 21.40 -54.02
C GLY A 34 11.47 20.46 -54.05
N ASP A 35 11.70 19.17 -54.32
CA ASP A 35 10.70 18.10 -54.30
C ASP A 35 10.46 17.50 -52.90
N ALA A 36 11.11 18.01 -51.84
CA ALA A 36 10.90 17.53 -50.49
C ALA A 36 9.53 17.93 -49.95
N THR A 37 8.99 17.12 -49.05
CA THR A 37 7.67 17.33 -48.47
C THR A 37 7.74 18.41 -47.38
N PRO A 38 6.67 19.21 -47.17
CA PRO A 38 6.66 20.28 -46.18
C PRO A 38 7.01 19.86 -44.74
N ASP A 39 6.87 18.58 -44.40
CA ASP A 39 7.25 18.03 -43.10
C ASP A 39 8.77 17.87 -42.93
N SER A 40 9.58 18.01 -43.98
CA SER A 40 11.04 18.05 -43.88
C SER A 40 11.60 19.38 -43.38
N LEU A 41 10.75 20.41 -43.26
CA LEU A 41 11.15 21.73 -42.80
C LEU A 41 11.48 21.72 -41.31
N ASP A 42 12.57 22.38 -40.98
CA ASP A 42 13.04 22.50 -39.61
C ASP A 42 12.38 23.70 -38.91
N VAL A 43 11.58 23.39 -37.90
CA VAL A 43 10.79 24.36 -37.13
C VAL A 43 11.51 24.86 -35.88
N LEU A 44 12.68 24.30 -35.53
CA LEU A 44 13.43 24.67 -34.33
C LEU A 44 14.20 25.98 -34.54
N THR A 45 14.37 26.74 -33.46
CA THR A 45 15.28 27.89 -33.48
C THR A 45 16.73 27.44 -33.31
N ALA A 46 17.68 28.30 -33.65
CA ALA A 46 19.11 28.00 -33.46
C ALA A 46 19.46 27.72 -31.98
N ALA A 47 18.79 28.43 -31.06
CA ALA A 47 18.96 28.22 -29.62
C ALA A 47 18.44 26.84 -29.18
N GLU A 48 17.31 26.39 -29.73
CA GLU A 48 16.75 25.07 -29.42
C GLU A 48 17.60 23.94 -29.98
N HIS A 49 18.18 24.13 -31.17
CA HIS A 49 19.18 23.20 -31.72
C HIS A 49 20.40 23.06 -30.84
N ALA A 50 20.98 24.18 -30.39
CA ALA A 50 22.15 24.15 -29.52
C ALA A 50 21.83 23.44 -28.19
N GLU A 51 20.69 23.77 -27.58
CA GLU A 51 20.25 23.15 -26.33
C GLU A 51 19.94 21.66 -26.50
N PHE A 52 19.35 21.28 -27.64
CA PHE A 52 19.14 19.87 -27.98
C PHE A 52 20.46 19.14 -28.21
N ALA A 53 21.40 19.72 -28.94
CA ALA A 53 22.70 19.14 -29.22
C ALA A 53 23.50 18.91 -27.93
N GLU A 54 23.47 19.85 -26.98
CA GLU A 54 24.08 19.68 -25.66
C GLU A 54 23.46 18.50 -24.90
N ARG A 55 22.13 18.41 -24.86
CA ARG A 55 21.43 17.26 -24.27
C ARG A 55 21.76 15.95 -24.99
N ALA A 56 21.85 15.97 -26.31
CA ALA A 56 22.14 14.78 -27.12
C ALA A 56 23.59 14.31 -26.95
N ALA A 57 24.54 15.23 -26.78
CA ALA A 57 25.96 14.92 -26.57
C ALA A 57 26.27 14.39 -25.16
N TRP A 58 25.38 14.63 -24.19
CA TRP A 58 25.61 14.26 -22.80
C TRP A 58 25.64 12.72 -22.59
N SER A 59 26.72 12.16 -22.03
CA SER A 59 26.77 10.76 -21.63
C SER A 59 27.19 10.63 -20.17
N ALA A 60 26.33 10.13 -19.28
CA ALA A 60 26.82 9.55 -18.03
C ALA A 60 27.05 8.07 -18.19
N THR A 61 28.21 7.63 -17.74
CA THR A 61 28.44 6.23 -17.38
C THR A 61 27.62 5.89 -16.13
N ALA A 62 26.96 4.73 -16.16
CA ALA A 62 26.33 4.19 -14.96
C ALA A 62 27.41 3.93 -13.89
N PRO A 63 27.08 4.07 -12.59
CA PRO A 63 27.99 3.69 -11.52
C PRO A 63 28.42 2.22 -11.65
N GLU A 64 29.69 1.94 -11.37
CA GLU A 64 30.22 0.56 -11.38
C GLU A 64 29.74 -0.26 -10.17
N GLY A 65 29.72 -1.58 -10.34
CA GLY A 65 29.37 -2.55 -9.31
C GLY A 65 27.88 -2.89 -9.25
N THR A 66 27.46 -3.40 -8.09
CA THR A 66 26.10 -3.86 -7.85
C THR A 66 25.46 -3.24 -6.60
N ILE A 67 24.14 -3.42 -6.48
CA ILE A 67 23.38 -2.98 -5.30
C ILE A 67 23.87 -3.69 -4.05
N TRP A 68 24.12 -5.00 -4.14
CA TRP A 68 24.65 -5.78 -3.03
C TRP A 68 26.01 -5.26 -2.56
N GLU A 69 26.95 -5.05 -3.47
CA GLU A 69 28.29 -4.56 -3.11
C GLU A 69 28.24 -3.15 -2.49
N THR A 70 27.28 -2.32 -2.93
CA THR A 70 27.06 -1.00 -2.33
C THR A 70 26.50 -1.11 -0.91
N PHE A 71 25.52 -1.99 -0.71
CA PHE A 71 24.98 -2.30 0.61
C PHE A 71 26.05 -2.89 1.55
N GLU A 72 26.88 -3.82 1.07
CA GLU A 72 27.95 -4.47 1.84
C GLU A 72 29.00 -3.45 2.33
N ARG A 73 29.38 -2.50 1.46
CA ARG A 73 30.26 -1.37 1.85
C ARG A 73 29.60 -0.50 2.92
N GLN A 74 28.32 -0.16 2.77
CA GLN A 74 27.59 0.64 3.75
C GLN A 74 27.46 -0.09 5.10
N ALA A 75 27.14 -1.39 5.06
CA ALA A 75 27.00 -2.21 6.25
C ALA A 75 28.32 -2.31 7.03
N SER A 76 29.45 -2.37 6.31
CA SER A 76 30.79 -2.32 6.91
C SER A 76 31.14 -0.93 7.47
N ALA A 77 30.66 0.15 6.86
CA ALA A 77 30.92 1.53 7.29
C ALA A 77 30.16 1.89 8.58
N THR A 78 28.93 1.39 8.76
CA THR A 78 28.08 1.71 9.92
C THR A 78 27.43 0.48 10.56
N PRO A 79 28.22 -0.52 11.03
CA PRO A 79 27.70 -1.84 11.40
C PRO A 79 26.70 -1.82 12.55
N HIS A 80 26.84 -0.87 13.47
CA HIS A 80 25.98 -0.75 14.66
C HIS A 80 24.80 0.21 14.48
N ALA A 81 24.71 0.90 13.34
CA ALA A 81 23.55 1.74 13.03
C ALA A 81 22.33 0.85 12.72
N VAL A 82 21.14 1.38 12.97
CA VAL A 82 19.88 0.69 12.64
C VAL A 82 19.67 0.75 11.13
N ALA A 83 19.46 -0.42 10.52
CA ALA A 83 19.14 -0.53 9.10
C ALA A 83 17.64 -0.72 8.88
N LEU A 84 17.00 -1.60 9.64
CA LEU A 84 15.60 -1.97 9.44
C LEU A 84 14.84 -2.02 10.77
N THR A 85 13.62 -1.48 10.77
CA THR A 85 12.65 -1.60 11.86
C THR A 85 11.29 -2.01 11.30
N THR A 86 10.58 -2.95 11.92
CA THR A 86 9.21 -3.36 11.54
C THR A 86 8.19 -2.84 12.56
N CYS A 87 6.91 -2.80 12.20
CA CYS A 87 5.82 -2.50 13.15
C CYS A 87 5.70 -3.53 14.29
N ARG A 88 6.17 -4.76 14.09
CA ARG A 88 6.18 -5.85 15.09
C ARG A 88 7.28 -5.69 16.14
N GLY A 89 8.16 -4.70 15.97
CA GLY A 89 9.26 -4.40 16.88
C GLY A 89 10.58 -5.09 16.51
N ASP A 90 10.62 -5.82 15.38
CA ASP A 90 11.88 -6.37 14.88
C ASP A 90 12.79 -5.21 14.48
N ARG A 91 14.05 -5.32 14.87
CA ARG A 91 15.05 -4.29 14.61
C ARG A 91 16.37 -4.94 14.25
N TYR A 92 16.89 -4.57 13.10
CA TYR A 92 18.19 -5.01 12.62
C TYR A 92 19.14 -3.82 12.56
N THR A 93 20.33 -4.01 13.11
CA THR A 93 21.50 -3.22 12.73
C THR A 93 21.96 -3.60 11.32
N TYR A 94 22.79 -2.75 10.71
CA TYR A 94 23.41 -3.06 9.42
C TYR A 94 24.20 -4.37 9.42
N ALA A 95 24.96 -4.66 10.49
CA ALA A 95 25.71 -5.90 10.60
C ALA A 95 24.79 -7.14 10.73
N GLU A 96 23.70 -7.03 11.48
CA GLU A 96 22.72 -8.12 11.63
C GLU A 96 21.96 -8.37 10.32
N LEU A 97 21.56 -7.30 9.61
CA LEU A 97 20.86 -7.41 8.34
C LEU A 97 21.76 -8.03 7.26
N HIS A 98 23.02 -7.58 7.19
CA HIS A 98 24.03 -8.16 6.32
C HIS A 98 24.26 -9.65 6.62
N THR A 99 24.43 -10.00 7.90
CA THR A 99 24.62 -11.39 8.33
C THR A 99 23.44 -12.27 7.92
N ALA A 100 22.21 -11.83 8.17
CA ALA A 100 21.01 -12.57 7.80
C ALA A 100 20.92 -12.75 6.27
N ALA A 101 21.18 -11.70 5.50
CA ALA A 101 21.17 -11.75 4.04
C ALA A 101 22.25 -12.70 3.49
N CYS A 102 23.49 -12.64 3.99
CA CYS A 102 24.59 -13.51 3.58
C CYS A 102 24.31 -14.99 3.87
N CYS A 103 23.80 -15.30 5.07
CA CYS A 103 23.47 -16.67 5.43
C CYS A 103 22.37 -17.23 4.53
N LEU A 104 21.31 -16.48 4.27
CA LEU A 104 20.26 -16.90 3.34
C LEU A 104 20.78 -16.99 1.90
N ALA A 105 21.64 -16.06 1.46
CA ALA A 105 22.26 -16.10 0.14
C ALA A 105 23.10 -17.37 -0.07
N GLY A 106 23.82 -17.81 0.95
CA GLY A 106 24.56 -19.08 0.94
C GLY A 106 23.65 -20.29 0.73
N GLU A 107 22.48 -20.31 1.35
CA GLU A 107 21.48 -21.36 1.13
C GLU A 107 20.88 -21.29 -0.27
N LEU A 108 20.50 -20.09 -0.73
CA LEU A 108 19.97 -19.87 -2.07
C LEU A 108 20.97 -20.29 -3.16
N ALA A 109 22.24 -19.96 -3.01
CA ALA A 109 23.28 -20.38 -3.95
C ALA A 109 23.42 -21.90 -4.03
N ALA A 110 23.30 -22.61 -2.91
CA ALA A 110 23.30 -24.09 -2.92
C ALA A 110 22.05 -24.70 -3.57
N LEU A 111 20.97 -23.93 -3.67
CA LEU A 111 19.73 -24.29 -4.36
C LEU A 111 19.71 -23.82 -5.82
N GLY A 112 20.84 -23.33 -6.35
CA GLY A 112 21.01 -22.98 -7.75
C GLY A 112 20.71 -21.52 -8.09
N VAL A 113 20.52 -20.64 -7.10
CA VAL A 113 20.42 -19.20 -7.33
C VAL A 113 21.79 -18.62 -7.70
N GLY A 114 21.82 -17.85 -8.78
CA GLY A 114 23.01 -17.21 -9.31
C GLY A 114 22.69 -16.09 -10.29
N PRO A 115 23.71 -15.57 -11.00
CA PRO A 115 23.53 -14.59 -12.08
C PRO A 115 22.43 -14.99 -13.07
N GLU A 116 21.60 -14.04 -13.44
CA GLU A 116 20.52 -14.21 -14.44
C GLU A 116 19.43 -15.24 -14.06
N THR A 117 19.40 -15.69 -12.81
CA THR A 117 18.28 -16.48 -12.26
C THR A 117 17.25 -15.59 -11.59
N VAL A 118 15.98 -15.99 -11.64
CA VAL A 118 14.87 -15.28 -10.98
C VAL A 118 14.41 -16.06 -9.76
N VAL A 119 14.24 -15.38 -8.62
CA VAL A 119 13.72 -15.96 -7.38
C VAL A 119 12.40 -15.30 -7.04
N ALA A 120 11.33 -16.08 -6.95
CA ALA A 120 10.00 -15.57 -6.60
C ALA A 120 9.86 -15.40 -5.09
N LEU A 121 9.35 -14.26 -4.63
CA LEU A 121 9.14 -13.94 -3.22
C LEU A 121 7.64 -13.86 -2.94
N ALA A 122 7.11 -14.86 -2.25
CA ALA A 122 5.73 -14.93 -1.78
C ALA A 122 5.67 -14.71 -0.26
N LEU A 123 6.23 -13.58 0.17
CA LEU A 123 6.37 -13.20 1.57
C LEU A 123 5.50 -11.99 1.88
N PRO A 124 4.92 -11.91 3.09
CA PRO A 124 4.27 -10.70 3.55
C PRO A 124 5.29 -9.56 3.75
N ARG A 125 4.77 -8.37 4.07
CA ARG A 125 5.59 -7.23 4.49
C ARG A 125 6.17 -7.55 5.87
N SER A 126 7.43 -7.95 5.92
CA SER A 126 8.11 -8.38 7.14
C SER A 126 9.61 -8.16 7.03
N SER A 127 10.35 -8.44 8.11
CA SER A 127 11.81 -8.36 8.06
C SER A 127 12.40 -9.40 7.10
N GLU A 128 11.78 -10.57 7.02
CA GLU A 128 12.15 -11.70 6.17
C GLU A 128 12.05 -11.34 4.68
N SER A 129 11.08 -10.53 4.25
CA SER A 129 11.01 -10.11 2.84
C SER A 129 12.15 -9.16 2.47
N ILE A 130 12.58 -8.27 3.36
CA ILE A 130 13.75 -7.41 3.12
C ILE A 130 15.05 -8.24 3.13
N VAL A 131 15.20 -9.17 4.09
CA VAL A 131 16.32 -10.10 4.13
C VAL A 131 16.38 -10.95 2.86
N ALA A 132 15.24 -11.45 2.38
CA ALA A 132 15.16 -12.26 1.17
C ALA A 132 15.56 -11.48 -0.09
N ILE A 133 15.10 -10.23 -0.24
CA ILE A 133 15.51 -9.37 -1.37
C ILE A 133 17.04 -9.19 -1.37
N LEU A 134 17.62 -8.80 -0.23
CA LEU A 134 19.06 -8.62 -0.11
C LEU A 134 19.83 -9.93 -0.32
N ALA A 135 19.32 -11.06 0.16
CA ALA A 135 19.93 -12.38 -0.01
C ALA A 135 19.94 -12.84 -1.48
N VAL A 136 18.86 -12.57 -2.23
CA VAL A 136 18.79 -12.88 -3.66
C VAL A 136 19.85 -12.06 -4.43
N LEU A 137 19.94 -10.76 -4.13
CA LEU A 137 20.96 -9.88 -4.72
C LEU A 137 22.39 -10.32 -4.34
N ALA A 138 22.59 -10.72 -3.09
CA ALA A 138 23.86 -11.28 -2.61
C ALA A 138 24.21 -12.58 -3.33
N ALA A 139 23.23 -13.46 -3.61
CA ALA A 139 23.43 -14.67 -4.41
C ALA A 139 23.61 -14.37 -5.92
N GLY A 140 23.45 -13.11 -6.35
CA GLY A 140 23.61 -12.67 -7.73
C GLY A 140 22.35 -12.81 -8.59
N GLY A 141 21.23 -13.23 -8.01
CA GLY A 141 19.96 -13.38 -8.71
C GLY A 141 19.12 -12.09 -8.75
N ALA A 142 18.02 -12.15 -9.50
CA ALA A 142 16.98 -11.13 -9.52
C ALA A 142 15.76 -11.61 -8.72
N TYR A 143 15.17 -10.77 -7.88
CA TYR A 143 13.95 -11.16 -7.18
C TYR A 143 12.69 -10.78 -7.98
N LEU A 144 11.64 -11.58 -7.81
CA LEU A 144 10.30 -11.37 -8.34
C LEU A 144 9.32 -11.32 -7.17
N PRO A 145 8.81 -10.16 -6.75
CA PRO A 145 7.75 -10.08 -5.76
C PRO A 145 6.45 -10.68 -6.32
N VAL A 146 5.85 -11.61 -5.59
CA VAL A 146 4.56 -12.23 -5.92
C VAL A 146 3.56 -11.89 -4.83
N ASP A 147 2.60 -11.02 -5.18
CA ASP A 147 1.47 -10.73 -4.31
C ASP A 147 0.50 -11.91 -4.31
N ILE A 148 0.52 -12.67 -3.21
CA ILE A 148 -0.32 -13.86 -3.00
C ILE A 148 -1.82 -13.54 -2.86
N THR A 149 -2.18 -12.26 -2.76
CA THR A 149 -3.59 -11.83 -2.77
C THR A 149 -4.17 -11.71 -4.18
N LEU A 150 -3.32 -11.81 -5.22
CA LEU A 150 -3.77 -11.86 -6.60
C LEU A 150 -4.49 -13.18 -6.90
N PRO A 151 -5.39 -13.21 -7.90
CA PRO A 151 -6.03 -14.45 -8.31
C PRO A 151 -5.03 -15.51 -8.77
N ALA A 152 -5.32 -16.79 -8.50
CA ALA A 152 -4.40 -17.89 -8.80
C ALA A 152 -3.94 -17.91 -10.27
N ALA A 153 -4.85 -17.74 -11.23
CA ALA A 153 -4.53 -17.67 -12.65
C ALA A 153 -3.56 -16.53 -13.00
N ARG A 154 -3.64 -15.41 -12.28
CA ARG A 154 -2.73 -14.28 -12.45
C ARG A 154 -1.33 -14.61 -11.95
N ILE A 155 -1.24 -15.25 -10.78
CA ILE A 155 0.02 -15.72 -10.20
C ILE A 155 0.66 -16.74 -11.14
N GLU A 156 -0.10 -17.72 -11.63
CA GLU A 156 0.38 -18.72 -12.61
C GLU A 156 0.93 -18.06 -13.89
N SER A 157 0.24 -17.06 -14.45
CA SER A 157 0.74 -16.32 -15.62
C SER A 157 2.06 -15.60 -15.33
N ILE A 158 2.17 -14.92 -14.18
CA ILE A 158 3.40 -14.23 -13.75
C ILE A 158 4.56 -15.22 -13.62
N VAL A 159 4.34 -16.34 -12.93
CA VAL A 159 5.37 -17.35 -12.65
C VAL A 159 5.80 -18.05 -13.94
N ARG A 160 4.86 -18.43 -14.80
CA ARG A 160 5.16 -19.02 -16.11
C ARG A 160 5.99 -18.08 -16.99
N GLN A 161 5.70 -16.78 -16.97
CA GLN A 161 6.42 -15.79 -17.76
C GLN A 161 7.84 -15.53 -17.23
N ALA A 162 8.01 -15.47 -15.92
CA ALA A 162 9.29 -15.19 -15.28
C ALA A 162 10.19 -16.43 -15.12
N ASN A 163 9.59 -17.62 -15.09
CA ASN A 163 10.26 -18.92 -14.91
C ASN A 163 11.26 -18.91 -13.73
N PRO A 164 10.81 -18.63 -12.49
CA PRO A 164 11.69 -18.57 -11.33
C PRO A 164 12.26 -19.95 -10.99
N VAL A 165 13.50 -19.99 -10.51
CA VAL A 165 14.18 -21.23 -10.11
C VAL A 165 13.69 -21.76 -8.76
N ILE A 166 13.23 -20.85 -7.88
CA ILE A 166 12.75 -21.18 -6.55
C ILE A 166 11.78 -20.09 -6.04
N PHE A 167 10.84 -20.48 -5.18
CA PHE A 167 10.06 -19.60 -4.33
C PHE A 167 10.68 -19.46 -2.94
N ILE A 168 10.62 -18.27 -2.37
CA ILE A 168 10.78 -18.02 -0.94
C ILE A 168 9.40 -17.64 -0.40
N ALA A 169 8.90 -18.40 0.57
CA ALA A 169 7.56 -18.22 1.14
C ALA A 169 7.57 -18.53 2.66
N GLU A 170 6.44 -18.28 3.33
CA GLU A 170 6.15 -18.79 4.68
C GLU A 170 5.07 -19.87 4.60
N SER A 171 4.95 -20.72 5.61
CA SER A 171 4.02 -21.86 5.62
C SER A 171 2.56 -21.44 5.46
N GLY A 172 2.23 -20.19 5.76
CA GLY A 172 0.90 -19.59 5.61
C GLY A 172 0.57 -19.00 4.23
N SER A 173 1.52 -18.93 3.29
CA SER A 173 1.37 -18.24 1.99
C SER A 173 0.41 -18.90 0.97
N GLY A 174 -0.46 -19.82 1.41
CA GLY A 174 -1.35 -20.60 0.53
C GLY A 174 -0.61 -21.67 -0.28
N GLU A 175 -1.33 -22.61 -0.90
CA GLU A 175 -0.71 -23.66 -1.71
C GLU A 175 -0.21 -23.11 -3.06
N LEU A 176 0.96 -22.45 -3.04
CA LEU A 176 1.82 -22.23 -4.22
C LEU A 176 2.25 -23.56 -4.88
N ARG A 177 1.90 -24.69 -4.27
CA ARG A 177 2.21 -26.08 -4.68
C ARG A 177 1.72 -26.41 -6.09
N GLY A 178 0.69 -25.73 -6.59
CA GLY A 178 0.15 -25.94 -7.94
C GLY A 178 1.06 -25.49 -9.09
N VAL A 179 2.08 -24.67 -8.83
CA VAL A 179 2.89 -24.02 -9.89
C VAL A 179 4.16 -24.80 -10.24
N GLY A 180 4.46 -25.91 -9.54
CA GLY A 180 5.56 -26.82 -9.90
C GLY A 180 6.97 -26.28 -9.68
N VAL A 181 7.14 -25.16 -8.97
CA VAL A 181 8.44 -24.56 -8.64
C VAL A 181 8.85 -24.94 -7.21
N PRO A 182 10.13 -25.33 -6.97
CA PRO A 182 10.62 -25.60 -5.62
C PRO A 182 10.36 -24.42 -4.68
N THR A 183 10.02 -24.69 -3.41
CA THR A 183 9.71 -23.65 -2.42
C THR A 183 10.59 -23.82 -1.18
N LEU A 184 11.27 -22.74 -0.80
CA LEU A 184 11.96 -22.59 0.48
C LEU A 184 11.04 -21.86 1.45
N LEU A 185 10.63 -22.55 2.51
CA LEU A 185 9.83 -22.00 3.59
C LEU A 185 10.72 -21.38 4.65
N VAL A 186 10.70 -20.05 4.80
CA VAL A 186 11.61 -19.34 5.73
C VAL A 186 11.29 -19.59 7.20
N ASP A 187 10.06 -20.01 7.49
CA ASP A 187 9.56 -20.34 8.83
C ASP A 187 9.69 -21.83 9.17
N ASP A 188 10.16 -22.68 8.23
CA ASP A 188 10.50 -24.07 8.51
C ASP A 188 11.74 -24.14 9.43
N PRO A 189 11.65 -24.74 10.63
CA PRO A 189 12.77 -24.87 11.55
C PRO A 189 14.01 -25.54 10.94
N ALA A 190 13.83 -26.50 10.03
CA ALA A 190 14.94 -27.17 9.36
C ALA A 190 15.63 -26.25 8.34
N VAL A 191 14.88 -25.38 7.66
CA VAL A 191 15.45 -24.34 6.78
C VAL A 191 16.19 -23.32 7.62
N ALA A 192 15.57 -22.82 8.69
CA ALA A 192 16.19 -21.86 9.60
C ALA A 192 17.50 -22.40 10.20
N GLU A 193 17.54 -23.69 10.57
CA GLU A 193 18.76 -24.35 11.04
C GLU A 193 19.84 -24.39 9.96
N ARG A 194 19.51 -24.79 8.72
CA ARG A 194 20.48 -24.80 7.61
C ARG A 194 21.03 -23.41 7.32
N VAL A 195 20.17 -22.40 7.25
CA VAL A 195 20.55 -20.99 7.06
C VAL A 195 21.48 -20.53 8.20
N SER A 196 21.16 -20.85 9.45
CA SER A 196 21.97 -20.45 10.61
C SER A 196 23.39 -21.06 10.63
N ARG A 197 23.60 -22.20 9.94
CA ARG A 197 24.89 -22.88 9.82
C ARG A 197 25.73 -22.33 8.66
N ARG A 198 25.18 -21.48 7.80
CA ARG A 198 25.92 -20.84 6.70
C ARG A 198 26.91 -19.82 7.25
N HIS A 199 28.00 -19.62 6.52
CA HIS A 199 28.93 -18.56 6.83
C HIS A 199 28.30 -17.19 6.49
N PRO A 200 28.51 -16.17 7.33
CA PRO A 200 27.93 -14.83 7.14
C PRO A 200 28.73 -14.02 6.10
N VAL A 201 29.05 -14.65 4.98
CA VAL A 201 29.78 -14.08 3.84
C VAL A 201 28.99 -14.38 2.58
N ALA A 202 28.83 -13.38 1.72
CA ALA A 202 28.11 -13.56 0.48
C ALA A 202 28.80 -14.62 -0.41
N PRO A 203 28.04 -15.43 -1.17
CA PRO A 203 28.62 -16.37 -2.11
C PRO A 203 29.58 -15.70 -3.09
N SER A 204 30.68 -16.38 -3.45
CA SER A 204 31.58 -15.91 -4.51
C SER A 204 30.97 -16.25 -5.87
N VAL A 205 30.17 -15.32 -6.40
CA VAL A 205 29.50 -15.43 -7.71
C VAL A 205 29.88 -14.25 -8.60
N PRO A 206 29.96 -14.43 -9.93
CA PRO A 206 30.21 -13.31 -10.84
C PRO A 206 29.05 -12.32 -10.81
N ARG A 207 29.27 -11.12 -10.28
CA ARG A 207 28.28 -10.03 -10.30
C ARG A 207 28.66 -9.02 -11.37
N HIS A 208 27.68 -8.56 -12.14
CA HIS A 208 27.87 -7.60 -13.21
C HIS A 208 26.79 -6.51 -13.14
N PRO A 209 27.11 -5.24 -13.43
CA PRO A 209 26.13 -4.14 -13.38
C PRO A 209 24.89 -4.39 -14.27
N GLU A 210 25.08 -5.03 -15.42
CA GLU A 210 23.97 -5.35 -16.32
C GLU A 210 23.11 -6.52 -15.85
N HIS A 211 23.50 -7.30 -14.83
CA HIS A 211 22.66 -8.39 -14.34
C HIS A 211 21.35 -7.88 -13.74
N GLY A 212 20.28 -8.67 -13.91
CA GLY A 212 18.97 -8.37 -13.33
C GLY A 212 19.06 -8.24 -11.80
N ALA A 213 18.47 -7.19 -11.25
CA ALA A 213 18.28 -6.99 -9.81
C ALA A 213 16.86 -7.37 -9.38
N TYR A 214 15.88 -7.10 -10.25
CA TYR A 214 14.48 -7.45 -10.01
C TYR A 214 13.71 -7.71 -11.31
N VAL A 215 12.61 -8.43 -11.17
CA VAL A 215 11.56 -8.53 -12.20
C VAL A 215 10.26 -8.06 -11.58
N ILE A 216 9.70 -6.95 -12.05
CA ILE A 216 8.43 -6.39 -11.53
C ILE A 216 7.39 -6.40 -12.65
N PHE A 217 6.24 -7.02 -12.37
CA PHE A 217 5.15 -7.11 -13.35
C PHE A 217 4.24 -5.88 -13.28
N THR A 218 3.88 -5.40 -14.47
CA THR A 218 2.90 -4.33 -14.68
C THR A 218 1.79 -4.83 -15.60
N SER A 219 0.67 -4.10 -15.64
CA SER A 219 -0.41 -4.34 -16.61
C SER A 219 0.09 -4.22 -18.05
N GLY A 220 -0.46 -5.03 -18.96
CA GLY A 220 -0.03 -5.06 -20.35
C GLY A 220 -1.17 -4.80 -21.33
N SER A 221 -0.92 -3.97 -22.34
CA SER A 221 -1.91 -3.58 -23.36
C SER A 221 -2.44 -4.73 -24.22
N THR A 222 -1.79 -5.91 -24.17
CA THR A 222 -2.20 -7.13 -24.89
C THR A 222 -3.12 -8.04 -24.08
N GLY A 223 -3.48 -7.65 -22.85
CA GLY A 223 -4.33 -8.43 -21.96
C GLY A 223 -3.60 -9.37 -21.00
N GLU A 224 -2.28 -9.41 -21.05
CA GLU A 224 -1.43 -10.19 -20.14
C GLU A 224 -0.42 -9.26 -19.44
N PRO A 225 -0.02 -9.57 -18.19
CA PRO A 225 0.94 -8.74 -17.48
C PRO A 225 2.32 -8.86 -18.13
N LYS A 226 3.11 -7.79 -18.02
CA LYS A 226 4.48 -7.71 -18.55
C LYS A 226 5.48 -7.52 -17.42
N GLY A 227 6.48 -8.41 -17.33
CA GLY A 227 7.56 -8.31 -16.34
C GLY A 227 8.69 -7.43 -16.86
N VAL A 228 9.00 -6.34 -16.16
CA VAL A 228 10.12 -5.43 -16.45
C VAL A 228 11.36 -5.91 -15.71
N ILE A 229 12.48 -6.04 -16.42
CA ILE A 229 13.78 -6.44 -15.83
C ILE A 229 14.60 -5.19 -15.49
N GLY A 230 14.65 -4.84 -14.21
CA GLY A 230 15.56 -3.80 -13.71
C GLY A 230 16.96 -4.36 -13.48
N THR A 231 18.00 -3.63 -13.89
CA THR A 231 19.41 -4.04 -13.73
C THR A 231 20.04 -3.38 -12.51
N ASN A 232 21.16 -3.93 -12.05
CA ASN A 232 21.95 -3.30 -10.98
C ASN A 232 22.44 -1.90 -11.39
N ALA A 233 22.92 -1.74 -12.62
CA ALA A 233 23.39 -0.46 -13.17
C ALA A 233 22.31 0.61 -13.16
N ALA A 234 21.10 0.28 -13.64
CA ALA A 234 19.99 1.21 -13.69
C ALA A 234 19.53 1.65 -12.29
N LEU A 235 19.51 0.71 -11.35
CA LEU A 235 19.12 0.98 -9.97
C LEU A 235 20.19 1.78 -9.21
N LEU A 236 21.48 1.56 -9.51
CA LEU A 236 22.57 2.38 -8.98
C LEU A 236 22.57 3.79 -9.58
N ALA A 237 22.23 3.94 -10.86
CA ALA A 237 22.06 5.25 -11.48
C ALA A 237 20.92 6.04 -10.81
N TYR A 238 19.78 5.38 -10.56
CA TYR A 238 18.68 5.96 -9.77
C TYR A 238 19.15 6.39 -8.36
N PHE A 239 19.81 5.47 -7.63
CA PHE A 239 20.32 5.75 -6.30
C PHE A 239 21.27 6.95 -6.28
N ALA A 240 22.19 7.05 -7.23
CA ALA A 240 23.17 8.14 -7.29
C ALA A 240 22.50 9.51 -7.41
N ASP A 241 21.50 9.68 -8.29
CA ASP A 241 20.75 10.94 -8.38
C ASP A 241 19.92 11.18 -7.11
N HIS A 242 19.18 10.17 -6.64
CA HIS A 242 18.29 10.29 -5.50
C HIS A 242 19.05 10.68 -4.21
N ARG A 243 20.25 10.14 -4.02
CA ARG A 243 21.15 10.48 -2.91
C ARG A 243 21.50 11.97 -2.91
N GLU A 244 21.90 12.51 -4.05
CA GLU A 244 22.32 13.91 -4.16
C GLU A 244 21.13 14.87 -4.10
N ARG A 245 20.01 14.52 -4.74
CA ARG A 245 18.85 15.41 -4.90
C ARG A 245 17.92 15.45 -3.69
N VAL A 246 17.76 14.31 -3.01
CA VAL A 246 16.76 14.13 -1.94
C VAL A 246 17.43 13.91 -0.60
N TYR A 247 18.31 12.91 -0.48
CA TYR A 247 18.87 12.52 0.82
C TYR A 247 19.88 13.53 1.37
N ARG A 248 20.81 14.03 0.56
CA ARG A 248 21.84 14.98 1.03
C ARG A 248 21.29 16.29 1.58
N PRO A 249 20.33 16.97 0.92
CA PRO A 249 19.69 18.15 1.50
C PRO A 249 18.99 17.85 2.83
N ALA A 250 18.28 16.73 2.91
CA ALA A 250 17.59 16.32 4.12
C ALA A 250 18.56 15.98 5.27
N LEU A 251 19.63 15.26 4.97
CA LEU A 251 20.71 14.93 5.90
C LEU A 251 21.37 16.20 6.43
N GLY A 252 21.67 17.17 5.56
CA GLY A 252 22.25 18.46 5.94
C GLY A 252 21.37 19.26 6.90
N ARG A 253 20.04 19.16 6.74
CA ARG A 253 19.06 19.80 7.63
C ARG A 253 18.90 19.07 8.97
N LEU A 254 18.89 17.74 8.95
CA LEU A 254 18.64 16.91 10.14
C LEU A 254 19.90 16.65 10.97
N GLY A 255 21.09 16.71 10.36
CA GLY A 255 22.37 16.38 11.00
C GLY A 255 22.55 14.89 11.34
N ARG A 256 21.66 14.02 10.86
CA ARG A 256 21.69 12.56 11.08
C ARG A 256 20.99 11.79 9.96
N PRO A 257 21.30 10.50 9.76
CA PRO A 257 20.59 9.65 8.81
C PRO A 257 19.07 9.68 9.00
N LEU A 258 18.36 9.56 7.88
CA LEU A 258 16.90 9.60 7.85
C LEU A 258 16.29 8.28 8.35
N ARG A 259 15.11 8.40 8.94
CA ARG A 259 14.16 7.30 9.14
C ARG A 259 13.14 7.37 8.03
N ILE A 260 13.17 6.40 7.12
CA ILE A 260 12.40 6.40 5.89
C ILE A 260 11.27 5.38 6.00
N ALA A 261 10.03 5.84 5.85
CA ALA A 261 8.89 4.95 5.80
C ALA A 261 8.87 4.16 4.49
N HIS A 262 8.82 2.85 4.57
CA HIS A 262 8.50 2.01 3.41
C HIS A 262 6.99 1.83 3.34
N ALA A 263 6.33 2.67 2.52
CA ALA A 263 4.87 2.71 2.37
C ALA A 263 4.32 2.14 1.05
N TRP A 264 5.16 1.53 0.20
CA TRP A 264 4.74 0.91 -1.06
C TRP A 264 4.62 -0.60 -1.02
N SER A 265 3.73 -1.17 -1.83
CA SER A 265 3.76 -2.61 -2.15
C SER A 265 5.13 -3.00 -2.69
N LEU A 266 5.67 -4.15 -2.25
CA LEU A 266 6.92 -4.69 -2.78
C LEU A 266 6.81 -5.13 -4.24
N SER A 267 5.58 -5.26 -4.75
CA SER A 267 5.30 -5.57 -6.16
C SER A 267 5.32 -4.34 -7.08
N PHE A 268 5.61 -3.15 -6.53
CA PHE A 268 5.83 -1.93 -7.30
C PHE A 268 7.27 -1.49 -7.20
N ASP A 269 7.82 -1.01 -8.32
CA ASP A 269 9.19 -0.53 -8.35
C ASP A 269 9.40 0.71 -7.48
N ALA A 270 8.34 1.48 -7.20
CA ALA A 270 8.33 2.52 -6.18
C ALA A 270 8.79 2.03 -4.79
N SER A 271 8.71 0.72 -4.49
CA SER A 271 9.29 0.17 -3.26
C SER A 271 10.80 0.39 -3.14
N TRP A 272 11.50 0.55 -4.26
CA TRP A 272 12.94 0.80 -4.26
C TRP A 272 13.29 2.20 -3.76
N GLN A 273 12.41 3.19 -3.93
CA GLN A 273 12.67 4.57 -3.50
C GLN A 273 13.03 4.69 -2.01
N PRO A 274 12.30 4.07 -1.05
CA PRO A 274 12.74 4.06 0.33
C PRO A 274 13.88 3.06 0.58
N MET A 275 13.93 1.94 -0.16
CA MET A 275 14.94 0.89 0.05
C MET A 275 16.36 1.32 -0.32
N VAL A 276 16.55 2.18 -1.33
CA VAL A 276 17.89 2.66 -1.70
C VAL A 276 18.53 3.53 -0.60
N GLY A 277 17.76 4.00 0.38
CA GLY A 277 18.30 4.61 1.60
C GLY A 277 19.21 3.68 2.41
N LEU A 278 19.02 2.36 2.32
CA LEU A 278 19.92 1.37 2.92
C LEU A 278 21.34 1.43 2.33
N LEU A 279 21.50 1.98 1.13
CA LEU A 279 22.80 2.12 0.46
C LEU A 279 23.58 3.34 0.96
N ASP A 280 22.95 4.23 1.74
CA ASP A 280 23.52 5.49 2.28
C ASP A 280 23.42 5.61 3.80
N GLY A 281 23.20 4.48 4.50
CA GLY A 281 23.23 4.43 5.97
C GLY A 281 21.94 4.91 6.65
N HIS A 282 20.85 5.10 5.90
CA HIS A 282 19.55 5.46 6.46
C HIS A 282 18.84 4.25 7.08
N ALA A 283 17.83 4.51 7.92
CA ALA A 283 17.02 3.47 8.54
C ALA A 283 15.71 3.31 7.77
N LEU A 284 15.44 2.08 7.31
CA LEU A 284 14.19 1.69 6.67
C LEU A 284 13.16 1.26 7.73
N HIS A 285 11.97 1.84 7.68
CA HIS A 285 10.88 1.56 8.60
C HIS A 285 9.71 0.92 7.85
N LEU A 286 9.50 -0.38 8.06
CA LEU A 286 8.51 -1.16 7.34
C LEU A 286 7.15 -1.12 8.05
N PHE A 287 6.15 -0.57 7.36
CA PHE A 287 4.75 -0.54 7.77
C PHE A 287 4.00 -1.76 7.21
N ASP A 288 3.08 -2.32 8.00
CA ASP A 288 2.28 -3.47 7.56
C ASP A 288 1.12 -3.08 6.63
N ALA A 289 0.50 -4.10 6.03
CA ALA A 289 -0.56 -3.92 5.05
C ALA A 289 -1.82 -3.24 5.62
N ALA A 290 -2.10 -3.35 6.92
CA ALA A 290 -3.25 -2.69 7.53
C ALA A 290 -2.98 -1.19 7.64
N GLN A 291 -1.78 -0.81 8.10
CA GLN A 291 -1.36 0.59 8.15
C GLN A 291 -1.33 1.24 6.75
N LEU A 292 -0.90 0.52 5.71
CA LEU A 292 -0.90 1.08 4.35
C LEU A 292 -2.29 1.41 3.80
N ARG A 293 -3.35 0.75 4.32
CA ARG A 293 -4.73 0.95 3.88
C ARG A 293 -5.50 1.97 4.70
N ASP A 294 -4.94 2.40 5.83
CA ASP A 294 -5.59 3.28 6.80
C ASP A 294 -4.65 4.46 7.13
N ALA A 295 -5.04 5.64 6.66
CA ALA A 295 -4.25 6.85 6.81
C ALA A 295 -4.02 7.22 8.30
N ASP A 296 -5.01 7.03 9.17
CA ASP A 296 -4.88 7.32 10.60
C ASP A 296 -3.90 6.36 11.29
N LEU A 297 -3.96 5.07 10.97
CA LEU A 297 -3.02 4.08 11.48
C LEU A 297 -1.59 4.33 10.97
N LEU A 298 -1.45 4.74 9.70
CA LEU A 298 -0.15 5.10 9.14
C LEU A 298 0.43 6.34 9.83
N VAL A 299 -0.36 7.40 10.00
CA VAL A 299 0.08 8.63 10.68
C VAL A 299 0.46 8.36 12.14
N LYS A 300 -0.32 7.57 12.87
CA LYS A 300 0.03 7.13 14.24
C LYS A 300 1.35 6.37 14.26
N GLY A 301 1.56 5.47 13.30
CA GLY A 301 2.81 4.73 13.18
C GLY A 301 4.00 5.62 12.83
N ILE A 302 3.80 6.60 11.94
CA ILE A 302 4.77 7.64 11.58
C ILE A 302 5.17 8.46 12.80
N ALA A 303 4.21 8.87 13.61
CA ALA A 303 4.45 9.58 14.86
C ALA A 303 5.23 8.71 15.86
N HIS A 304 4.84 7.45 16.03
CA HIS A 304 5.50 6.54 16.98
C HIS A 304 6.96 6.23 16.58
N GLN A 305 7.19 5.96 15.29
CA GLN A 305 8.51 5.65 14.77
C GLN A 305 9.32 6.89 14.39
N GLN A 306 8.68 8.08 14.48
CA GLN A 306 9.26 9.39 14.23
C GLN A 306 9.84 9.48 12.82
N ILE A 307 9.06 9.12 11.80
CA ILE A 307 9.54 9.07 10.42
C ILE A 307 9.93 10.45 9.90
N ASP A 308 11.06 10.53 9.22
CA ASP A 308 11.59 11.77 8.64
C ASP A 308 11.24 11.93 7.16
N MET A 309 11.10 10.81 6.43
CA MET A 309 10.75 10.79 5.02
C MET A 309 9.67 9.77 4.72
N ILE A 310 8.68 10.18 3.94
CA ILE A 310 7.69 9.29 3.33
C ILE A 310 7.52 9.64 1.85
N ASP A 311 7.39 8.60 1.06
CA ASP A 311 7.01 8.66 -0.35
C ASP A 311 5.64 8.00 -0.55
N THR A 312 4.78 8.63 -1.34
CA THR A 312 3.39 8.19 -1.52
C THR A 312 2.74 8.72 -2.80
N THR A 313 1.48 8.39 -3.08
CA THR A 313 0.73 8.95 -4.20
C THR A 313 0.09 10.29 -3.82
N PRO A 314 -0.15 11.19 -4.78
CA PRO A 314 -0.99 12.38 -4.58
C PRO A 314 -2.34 12.08 -3.92
N SER A 315 -3.02 10.99 -4.33
CA SER A 315 -4.29 10.57 -3.72
C SER A 315 -4.15 10.17 -2.25
N MET A 316 -3.11 9.42 -1.90
CA MET A 316 -2.87 9.00 -0.51
C MET A 316 -2.42 10.17 0.36
N TRP A 317 -1.65 11.11 -0.20
CA TRP A 317 -1.27 12.34 0.50
C TRP A 317 -2.48 13.13 1.00
N VAL A 318 -3.55 13.26 0.20
CA VAL A 318 -4.77 13.97 0.64
C VAL A 318 -5.34 13.35 1.92
N GLN A 319 -5.35 12.03 2.01
CA GLN A 319 -5.83 11.29 3.20
C GLN A 319 -4.87 11.47 4.38
N LEU A 320 -3.56 11.32 4.15
CA LEU A 320 -2.54 11.47 5.19
C LEU A 320 -2.49 12.88 5.77
N ARG A 321 -2.69 13.89 4.92
CA ARG A 321 -2.79 15.29 5.37
C ARG A 321 -4.02 15.48 6.26
N ALA A 322 -5.17 14.93 5.88
CA ALA A 322 -6.38 15.01 6.69
C ALA A 322 -6.22 14.31 8.04
N ALA A 323 -5.47 13.21 8.08
CA ALA A 323 -5.10 12.48 9.29
C ALA A 323 -4.00 13.16 10.14
N GLY A 324 -3.48 14.33 9.73
CA GLY A 324 -2.51 15.11 10.53
C GLY A 324 -1.04 14.76 10.30
N LEU A 325 -0.65 14.19 9.14
CA LEU A 325 0.73 13.79 8.86
C LEU A 325 1.78 14.87 9.15
N LEU A 326 1.48 16.14 8.82
CA LEU A 326 2.42 17.25 9.00
C LEU A 326 2.67 17.62 10.46
N ASP A 327 1.80 17.19 11.38
CA ASP A 327 1.92 17.49 12.81
C ASP A 327 3.06 16.70 13.48
N HIS A 328 3.68 15.76 12.75
CA HIS A 328 4.69 14.84 13.26
C HIS A 328 6.11 15.08 12.74
N GLY A 329 6.35 16.22 12.07
CA GLY A 329 7.72 16.67 11.76
C GLY A 329 8.38 15.93 10.58
N VAL A 330 7.60 15.39 9.66
CA VAL A 330 8.11 14.81 8.40
C VAL A 330 8.90 15.88 7.64
N SER A 331 10.17 15.58 7.35
CA SER A 331 11.10 16.53 6.72
C SER A 331 11.09 16.43 5.20
N VAL A 332 10.78 15.26 4.64
CA VAL A 332 10.74 15.02 3.20
C VAL A 332 9.46 14.28 2.83
N LEU A 333 8.75 14.81 1.84
CA LEU A 333 7.60 14.19 1.19
C LEU A 333 7.91 14.02 -0.30
N ALA A 334 7.93 12.78 -0.78
CA ALA A 334 7.99 12.50 -2.21
C ALA A 334 6.63 12.02 -2.71
N LEU A 335 6.20 12.53 -3.86
CA LEU A 335 4.92 12.19 -4.48
C LEU A 335 5.16 11.67 -5.88
N GLY A 336 4.59 10.51 -6.20
CA GLY A 336 4.77 9.88 -7.49
C GLY A 336 3.58 9.05 -7.93
N GLY A 337 3.63 8.59 -9.17
CA GLY A 337 2.64 7.66 -9.71
C GLY A 337 1.31 8.28 -10.13
N GLU A 338 1.03 9.57 -9.89
CA GLU A 338 -0.18 10.24 -10.38
C GLU A 338 0.12 11.70 -10.76
N ALA A 339 -0.73 12.29 -11.61
CA ALA A 339 -0.61 13.71 -11.94
C ALA A 339 -1.05 14.58 -10.76
N ILE A 340 -0.34 15.69 -10.55
CA ILE A 340 -0.68 16.70 -9.54
C ILE A 340 -1.34 17.88 -10.26
N ASP A 341 -2.56 18.21 -9.88
CA ASP A 341 -3.25 19.39 -10.43
C ASP A 341 -2.76 20.70 -9.79
N SER A 342 -3.16 21.83 -10.37
CA SER A 342 -2.73 23.15 -9.91
C SER A 342 -3.13 23.46 -8.47
N ALA A 343 -4.30 23.00 -8.00
CA ALA A 343 -4.80 23.28 -6.66
C ALA A 343 -3.96 22.53 -5.61
N LEU A 344 -3.75 21.23 -5.85
CA LEU A 344 -2.89 20.40 -5.01
C LEU A 344 -1.44 20.89 -5.04
N TRP A 345 -0.91 21.30 -6.20
CA TRP A 345 0.42 21.86 -6.32
C TRP A 345 0.62 23.09 -5.42
N GLN A 346 -0.29 24.06 -5.46
CA GLN A 346 -0.18 25.24 -4.58
C GLN A 346 -0.27 24.86 -3.11
N SER A 347 -1.13 23.90 -2.78
CA SER A 347 -1.22 23.41 -1.40
C SER A 347 0.06 22.70 -0.94
N LEU A 348 0.76 22.00 -1.83
CA LEU A 348 2.03 21.34 -1.51
C LEU A 348 3.16 22.34 -1.35
N ARG A 349 3.17 23.42 -2.13
CA ARG A 349 4.16 24.51 -1.97
C ARG A 349 4.10 25.18 -0.59
N SER A 350 2.94 25.14 0.07
CA SER A 350 2.74 25.80 1.37
C SER A 350 3.08 24.94 2.59
N VAL A 351 3.56 23.70 2.43
CA VAL A 351 3.79 22.76 3.57
C VAL A 351 5.17 22.86 4.20
N ALA A 352 5.86 24.00 4.01
CA ALA A 352 7.13 24.26 4.67
C ALA A 352 7.01 24.07 6.21
N PRO A 353 8.03 23.52 6.89
CA PRO A 353 9.39 23.28 6.40
C PRO A 353 9.61 21.95 5.65
N THR A 354 8.58 21.12 5.44
CA THR A 354 8.73 19.85 4.72
C THR A 354 9.15 20.09 3.26
N ALA A 355 10.24 19.47 2.82
CA ALA A 355 10.66 19.50 1.43
C ALA A 355 9.78 18.55 0.62
N VAL A 356 9.18 19.04 -0.47
CA VAL A 356 8.26 18.26 -1.29
C VAL A 356 8.84 18.04 -2.69
N TYR A 357 8.83 16.80 -3.14
CA TYR A 357 9.28 16.41 -4.47
C TYR A 357 8.12 15.77 -5.25
N ASN A 358 7.87 16.24 -6.47
CA ASN A 358 7.03 15.55 -7.44
C ASN A 358 7.94 14.71 -8.34
N CYS A 359 7.66 13.41 -8.40
CA CYS A 359 8.52 12.44 -9.02
C CYS A 359 7.78 11.70 -10.14
N TYR A 360 8.45 11.58 -11.27
CA TYR A 360 7.90 10.96 -12.47
C TYR A 360 8.88 9.90 -12.99
N GLY A 361 8.37 8.70 -13.19
CA GLY A 361 9.05 7.65 -13.93
C GLY A 361 8.08 6.53 -14.32
N PRO A 362 8.19 5.98 -15.53
CA PRO A 362 7.65 4.66 -15.82
C PRO A 362 8.59 3.59 -15.24
N THR A 363 8.05 2.40 -14.93
CA THR A 363 8.85 1.25 -14.46
C THR A 363 9.99 0.90 -15.40
N GLU A 364 9.81 1.11 -16.71
CA GLU A 364 10.83 0.87 -17.73
C GLU A 364 12.04 1.82 -17.66
N MET A 365 11.98 2.89 -16.86
CA MET A 365 13.08 3.82 -16.57
C MET A 365 13.46 3.82 -15.08
N THR A 366 13.27 2.68 -14.41
CA THR A 366 13.70 2.42 -13.03
C THR A 366 13.23 3.48 -12.03
N VAL A 367 12.05 3.26 -11.45
CA VAL A 367 11.47 4.04 -10.35
C VAL A 367 11.06 5.46 -10.76
N GLU A 368 12.01 6.39 -10.87
CA GLU A 368 11.78 7.81 -11.18
C GLU A 368 12.89 8.30 -12.11
N ALA A 369 12.53 8.98 -13.19
CA ALA A 369 13.44 9.48 -14.22
C ALA A 369 13.54 11.01 -14.25
N VAL A 370 12.50 11.70 -13.73
CA VAL A 370 12.35 13.15 -13.75
C VAL A 370 11.78 13.60 -12.40
N VAL A 371 12.36 14.63 -11.79
CA VAL A 371 11.97 15.09 -10.45
C VAL A 371 11.86 16.61 -10.40
N ALA A 372 10.83 17.11 -9.72
CA ALA A 372 10.62 18.52 -9.42
C ALA A 372 10.57 18.77 -7.90
N PRO A 373 11.49 19.56 -7.32
CA PRO A 373 11.27 20.20 -6.03
C PRO A 373 10.09 21.18 -6.16
N VAL A 374 8.99 20.90 -5.47
CA VAL A 374 7.70 21.57 -5.70
C VAL A 374 7.75 23.06 -5.37
N ASP A 375 8.49 23.43 -4.32
CA ASP A 375 8.68 24.81 -3.88
C ASP A 375 9.40 25.69 -4.92
N GLN A 376 10.24 25.10 -5.77
CA GLN A 376 11.02 25.80 -6.79
C GLN A 376 10.23 26.15 -8.06
N TYR A 377 9.03 25.60 -8.26
CA TYR A 377 8.23 25.90 -9.45
C TYR A 377 6.85 26.48 -9.10
N PRO A 378 6.40 27.53 -9.82
CA PRO A 378 5.14 28.21 -9.52
C PRO A 378 3.89 27.41 -9.96
N ALA A 379 4.05 26.39 -10.81
CA ALA A 379 2.97 25.62 -11.40
C ALA A 379 3.39 24.14 -11.58
N PRO A 380 2.42 23.21 -11.78
CA PRO A 380 2.70 21.80 -11.95
C PRO A 380 3.71 21.50 -13.06
N THR A 381 4.71 20.71 -12.72
CA THR A 381 5.76 20.21 -13.62
C THR A 381 6.25 18.87 -13.10
N ILE A 382 6.64 17.96 -14.00
CA ILE A 382 7.36 16.73 -13.61
C ILE A 382 8.85 17.01 -13.35
N GLY A 383 9.33 18.21 -13.68
CA GLY A 383 10.66 18.70 -13.31
C GLY A 383 11.72 18.44 -14.36
N THR A 384 12.94 18.20 -13.92
CA THR A 384 14.11 17.97 -14.79
C THR A 384 14.59 16.53 -14.67
N ALA A 385 15.25 16.05 -15.73
CA ALA A 385 15.77 14.69 -15.78
C ALA A 385 16.80 14.43 -14.68
N ASN A 386 16.82 13.21 -14.17
CA ASN A 386 17.86 12.75 -13.27
C ASN A 386 19.23 12.74 -13.96
N ALA A 387 20.30 12.88 -13.19
CA ALA A 387 21.64 12.59 -13.65
C ALA A 387 21.69 11.14 -14.13
N GLY A 388 22.07 10.91 -15.38
CA GLY A 388 21.89 9.59 -15.99
C GLY A 388 20.99 9.62 -17.21
N THR A 389 20.03 10.55 -17.22
CA THR A 389 18.82 10.44 -18.02
C THR A 389 18.67 11.59 -19.01
N CYS A 390 18.30 11.26 -20.24
CA CYS A 390 17.91 12.22 -21.26
C CYS A 390 16.41 12.13 -21.53
N CYS A 391 15.76 13.28 -21.70
CA CYS A 391 14.35 13.39 -22.07
C CYS A 391 14.23 14.03 -23.46
N TYR A 392 13.54 13.34 -24.37
CA TYR A 392 13.19 13.88 -25.68
C TYR A 392 11.69 14.06 -25.78
N VAL A 393 11.24 15.19 -26.32
CA VAL A 393 9.84 15.41 -26.67
C VAL A 393 9.77 15.36 -28.20
N LEU A 394 9.19 14.29 -28.73
CA LEU A 394 9.26 13.96 -30.15
C LEU A 394 7.88 13.92 -30.80
N ASP A 395 7.84 14.19 -32.09
CA ASP A 395 6.66 13.96 -32.94
C ASP A 395 6.59 12.49 -33.42
N SER A 396 5.58 12.18 -34.24
CA SER A 396 5.38 10.83 -34.79
C SER A 396 6.48 10.37 -35.77
N ALA A 397 7.31 11.30 -36.26
CA ALA A 397 8.45 11.03 -37.14
C ALA A 397 9.78 10.97 -36.36
N LEU A 398 9.75 10.95 -35.02
CA LEU A 398 10.91 10.99 -34.13
C LEU A 398 11.74 12.28 -34.26
N ARG A 399 11.14 13.38 -34.71
CA ARG A 399 11.77 14.71 -34.75
C ARG A 399 11.50 15.44 -33.45
N VAL A 400 12.46 16.22 -32.99
CA VAL A 400 12.33 17.02 -31.75
C VAL A 400 11.32 18.14 -31.98
N VAL A 401 10.34 18.25 -31.09
CA VAL A 401 9.37 19.35 -31.16
C VAL A 401 9.90 20.61 -30.47
N PRO A 402 9.47 21.80 -30.93
CA PRO A 402 9.74 23.06 -30.24
C PRO A 402 9.39 23.08 -28.75
N THR A 403 10.09 23.93 -27.98
CA THR A 403 9.67 24.24 -26.60
C THR A 403 8.24 24.81 -26.59
N GLY A 404 7.41 24.34 -25.66
CA GLY A 404 6.00 24.70 -25.56
C GLY A 404 5.05 23.88 -26.45
N VAL A 405 5.57 23.16 -27.46
CA VAL A 405 4.77 22.27 -28.31
C VAL A 405 4.61 20.90 -27.65
N VAL A 406 3.44 20.30 -27.84
CA VAL A 406 3.12 18.97 -27.31
C VAL A 406 3.76 17.90 -28.19
N GLY A 407 4.42 16.93 -27.57
CA GLY A 407 4.89 15.72 -28.23
C GLY A 407 4.89 14.54 -27.26
N GLU A 408 5.32 13.38 -27.75
CA GLU A 408 5.47 12.18 -26.93
C GLU A 408 6.83 12.21 -26.22
N LEU A 409 6.84 11.84 -24.95
CA LEU A 409 8.06 11.76 -24.14
C LEU A 409 8.81 10.45 -24.41
N TYR A 410 10.10 10.56 -24.72
CA TYR A 410 11.04 9.46 -24.80
C TYR A 410 12.13 9.65 -23.75
N LEU A 411 12.51 8.55 -23.09
CA LEU A 411 13.51 8.54 -22.02
C LEU A 411 14.69 7.68 -22.41
N ALA A 412 15.90 8.20 -22.31
CA ALA A 412 17.14 7.48 -22.63
C ALA A 412 18.15 7.61 -21.49
N GLY A 413 19.17 6.75 -21.48
CA GLY A 413 20.30 6.85 -20.55
C GLY A 413 20.37 5.73 -19.52
N SER A 414 21.11 5.96 -18.44
CA SER A 414 21.61 4.89 -17.56
C SER A 414 20.53 4.21 -16.71
N GLN A 415 19.38 4.85 -16.48
CA GLN A 415 18.25 4.24 -15.75
C GLN A 415 17.37 3.34 -16.62
N LEU A 416 17.68 3.21 -17.91
CA LEU A 416 16.90 2.39 -18.84
C LEU A 416 16.95 0.92 -18.42
N THR A 417 15.79 0.32 -18.21
CA THR A 417 15.69 -1.12 -17.90
C THR A 417 16.09 -1.98 -19.10
N ARG A 418 16.37 -3.26 -18.86
CA ARG A 418 16.80 -4.16 -19.93
C ARG A 418 15.71 -4.36 -20.99
N GLY A 419 14.45 -4.45 -20.54
CA GLY A 419 13.29 -4.73 -21.36
C GLY A 419 12.28 -5.59 -20.63
N TYR A 420 11.44 -6.29 -21.38
CA TYR A 420 10.40 -7.17 -20.85
C TYR A 420 10.84 -8.64 -20.88
N VAL A 421 10.69 -9.34 -19.75
CA VAL A 421 11.07 -10.75 -19.59
C VAL A 421 10.37 -11.62 -20.63
N ASN A 422 11.15 -12.39 -21.41
CA ASN A 422 10.67 -13.30 -22.44
C ASN A 422 9.70 -12.68 -23.48
N ARG A 423 9.82 -11.36 -23.75
CA ARG A 423 8.95 -10.63 -24.70
C ARG A 423 9.77 -9.74 -25.65
N PRO A 424 10.57 -10.30 -26.57
CA PRO A 424 11.45 -9.52 -27.44
C PRO A 424 10.69 -8.57 -28.38
N ALA A 425 9.57 -9.00 -28.97
CA ALA A 425 8.77 -8.16 -29.87
C ALA A 425 8.20 -6.92 -29.15
N MET A 426 7.65 -7.10 -27.95
CA MET A 426 7.13 -5.99 -27.14
C MET A 426 8.26 -5.08 -26.65
N THR A 427 9.43 -5.66 -26.35
CA THR A 427 10.62 -4.89 -25.99
C THR A 427 11.05 -4.02 -27.16
N ALA A 428 11.20 -4.57 -28.36
CA ALA A 428 11.60 -3.81 -29.55
C ALA A 428 10.59 -2.70 -29.93
N ALA A 429 9.30 -2.89 -29.65
CA ALA A 429 8.26 -1.90 -29.92
C ALA A 429 8.28 -0.69 -28.97
N ARG A 430 8.90 -0.81 -27.78
CA ARG A 430 8.91 0.24 -26.75
C ARG A 430 10.32 0.73 -26.40
N PHE A 431 11.33 -0.11 -26.48
CA PHE A 431 12.75 0.22 -26.31
C PHE A 431 13.38 0.36 -27.69
N VAL A 432 13.12 1.51 -28.32
CA VAL A 432 13.51 1.78 -29.71
C VAL A 432 14.94 2.31 -29.79
N ALA A 433 15.53 2.29 -30.98
CA ALA A 433 16.84 2.90 -31.22
C ALA A 433 16.77 4.41 -30.98
N ASP A 434 17.80 4.97 -30.35
CA ASP A 434 17.95 6.42 -30.17
C ASP A 434 18.58 7.01 -31.46
N PRO A 435 17.84 7.76 -32.29
CA PRO A 435 18.36 8.32 -33.54
C PRO A 435 19.41 9.41 -33.30
N PHE A 436 19.50 9.94 -32.07
CA PHE A 436 20.41 11.01 -31.70
C PHE A 436 21.71 10.47 -31.09
N ARG A 437 21.74 9.19 -30.73
CA ARG A 437 22.88 8.50 -30.14
C ARG A 437 23.03 7.09 -30.71
N PRO A 438 23.80 6.93 -31.80
CA PRO A 438 24.00 5.64 -32.43
C PRO A 438 24.45 4.56 -31.43
N GLY A 439 23.80 3.40 -31.48
CA GLY A 439 24.06 2.27 -30.57
C GLY A 439 23.35 2.35 -29.22
N GLN A 440 22.68 3.47 -28.90
CA GLN A 440 21.89 3.60 -27.68
C GLN A 440 20.39 3.31 -27.95
N ARG A 441 19.66 3.10 -26.85
CA ARG A 441 18.21 2.87 -26.86
C ARG A 441 17.50 3.98 -26.09
N MET A 442 16.25 4.22 -26.46
CA MET A 442 15.33 5.07 -25.72
C MET A 442 14.00 4.34 -25.49
N TYR A 443 13.36 4.60 -24.37
CA TYR A 443 12.04 4.10 -24.03
C TYR A 443 10.94 5.08 -24.47
N ARG A 444 10.02 4.58 -25.27
CA ARG A 444 8.80 5.26 -25.74
C ARG A 444 7.70 5.17 -24.68
N THR A 445 7.47 6.26 -23.95
CA THR A 445 6.61 6.23 -22.75
C THR A 445 5.10 6.15 -23.06
N GLY A 446 4.68 6.65 -24.22
CA GLY A 446 3.27 6.92 -24.52
C GLY A 446 2.72 8.17 -23.82
N ASP A 447 3.49 8.84 -22.98
CA ASP A 447 3.08 10.05 -22.25
C ASP A 447 3.24 11.30 -23.11
N LEU A 448 2.22 12.15 -23.11
CA LEU A 448 2.21 13.44 -23.80
C LEU A 448 2.69 14.52 -22.85
N VAL A 449 3.71 15.25 -23.28
CA VAL A 449 4.29 16.35 -22.52
C VAL A 449 4.53 17.54 -23.43
N ARG A 450 4.75 18.70 -22.81
CA ARG A 450 5.45 19.81 -23.46
C ARG A 450 6.60 20.26 -22.59
N ARG A 451 7.70 20.64 -23.22
CA ARG A 451 8.83 21.26 -22.52
C ARG A 451 8.49 22.71 -22.17
N LEU A 452 8.83 23.14 -20.97
CA LEU A 452 8.60 24.47 -20.44
C LEU A 452 9.85 25.35 -20.63
N PRO A 453 9.73 26.69 -20.70
CA PRO A 453 10.87 27.58 -20.90
C PRO A 453 11.97 27.47 -19.84
N HIS A 454 11.62 27.11 -18.61
CA HIS A 454 12.57 26.86 -17.51
C HIS A 454 13.21 25.45 -17.55
N GLY A 455 13.04 24.72 -18.65
CA GLY A 455 13.63 23.41 -18.92
C GLY A 455 12.93 22.20 -18.30
N GLY A 456 11.88 22.41 -17.50
CA GLY A 456 11.05 21.32 -16.98
C GLY A 456 9.99 20.85 -17.99
N TYR A 457 9.15 19.90 -17.60
CA TYR A 457 8.11 19.35 -18.49
C TYR A 457 6.73 19.41 -17.85
N ALA A 458 5.74 19.91 -18.60
CA ALA A 458 4.34 19.80 -18.22
C ALA A 458 3.77 18.49 -18.76
N TYR A 459 3.29 17.64 -17.85
CA TYR A 459 2.59 16.41 -18.19
C TYR A 459 1.14 16.72 -18.60
N LEU A 460 0.70 16.18 -19.74
CA LEU A 460 -0.60 16.48 -20.35
C LEU A 460 -1.51 15.25 -20.45
N GLY A 461 -1.01 14.05 -20.14
CA GLY A 461 -1.76 12.81 -20.22
C GLY A 461 -1.04 11.77 -21.06
N ARG A 462 -1.82 10.85 -21.64
CA ARG A 462 -1.32 9.75 -22.45
C ARG A 462 -1.85 9.82 -23.86
N SER A 463 -1.06 9.30 -24.79
CA SER A 463 -1.45 9.09 -26.19
C SER A 463 -2.22 7.78 -26.40
N ASP A 464 -2.19 6.87 -25.40
CA ASP A 464 -2.89 5.60 -25.38
C ASP A 464 -3.94 5.55 -24.25
N ASN A 465 -4.64 4.41 -24.13
CA ASN A 465 -5.74 4.22 -23.17
C ASN A 465 -5.27 3.80 -21.77
N GLN A 466 -3.97 3.82 -21.47
CA GLN A 466 -3.50 3.47 -20.14
C GLN A 466 -3.84 4.57 -19.14
N VAL A 467 -4.15 4.18 -17.90
CA VAL A 467 -4.49 5.11 -16.82
C VAL A 467 -3.74 4.76 -15.54
N LYS A 468 -3.58 5.75 -14.65
CA LYS A 468 -3.09 5.55 -13.29
C LYS A 468 -4.22 5.85 -12.31
N ILE A 469 -4.63 4.86 -11.52
CA ILE A 469 -5.71 4.97 -10.53
C ILE A 469 -5.16 4.54 -9.18
N ARG A 470 -5.14 5.45 -8.19
CA ARG A 470 -4.61 5.18 -6.84
C ARG A 470 -3.17 4.64 -6.89
N GLY A 471 -2.36 5.14 -7.83
CA GLY A 471 -1.00 4.65 -8.12
C GLY A 471 -0.89 3.35 -8.92
N TYR A 472 -2.00 2.61 -9.16
CA TYR A 472 -2.00 1.42 -10.00
C TYR A 472 -1.95 1.81 -11.47
N ARG A 473 -0.97 1.28 -12.19
CA ARG A 473 -0.90 1.36 -13.66
C ARG A 473 -1.87 0.35 -14.25
N ILE A 474 -2.92 0.82 -14.91
CA ILE A 474 -4.00 -0.01 -15.47
C ILE A 474 -4.05 0.17 -16.98
N GLU A 475 -4.02 -0.94 -17.71
CA GLU A 475 -4.23 -0.99 -19.15
C GLU A 475 -5.70 -1.30 -19.40
N ILE A 476 -6.46 -0.36 -19.96
CA ILE A 476 -7.90 -0.54 -20.17
C ILE A 476 -8.20 -1.71 -21.12
N GLY A 477 -7.34 -1.90 -22.12
CA GLY A 477 -7.41 -3.05 -23.03
C GLY A 477 -7.29 -4.42 -22.33
N GLU A 478 -6.66 -4.50 -21.15
CA GLU A 478 -6.57 -5.74 -20.38
C GLU A 478 -7.91 -6.13 -19.77
N ILE A 479 -8.67 -5.14 -19.30
CA ILE A 479 -10.03 -5.32 -18.78
C ILE A 479 -10.98 -5.66 -19.93
N GLU A 480 -10.90 -4.93 -21.05
CA GLU A 480 -11.71 -5.18 -22.25
C GLU A 480 -11.45 -6.57 -22.84
N ALA A 481 -10.20 -7.03 -22.88
CA ALA A 481 -9.85 -8.38 -23.32
C ALA A 481 -10.39 -9.44 -22.37
N ALA A 482 -10.29 -9.23 -21.05
CA ALA A 482 -10.86 -10.15 -20.07
C ALA A 482 -12.39 -10.23 -20.17
N LEU A 483 -13.08 -9.11 -20.41
CA LEU A 483 -14.51 -9.05 -20.66
C LEU A 483 -14.90 -9.82 -21.92
N ARG A 484 -14.23 -9.56 -23.06
CA ARG A 484 -14.45 -10.26 -24.33
C ARG A 484 -14.13 -11.76 -24.27
N GLY A 485 -13.28 -12.18 -23.33
CA GLY A 485 -12.97 -13.58 -23.09
C GLY A 485 -14.07 -14.37 -22.36
N GLN A 486 -15.13 -13.71 -21.87
CA GLN A 486 -16.20 -14.36 -21.11
C GLN A 486 -17.29 -14.93 -22.03
N PRO A 487 -17.87 -16.10 -21.70
CA PRO A 487 -18.96 -16.68 -22.48
C PRO A 487 -20.16 -15.73 -22.61
N GLY A 488 -20.63 -15.55 -23.85
CA GLY A 488 -21.79 -14.72 -24.18
C GLY A 488 -21.49 -13.24 -24.41
N VAL A 489 -20.26 -12.77 -24.20
CA VAL A 489 -19.85 -11.39 -24.51
C VAL A 489 -19.40 -11.30 -25.97
N HIS A 490 -20.10 -10.52 -26.78
CA HIS A 490 -19.71 -10.24 -28.17
C HIS A 490 -18.62 -9.15 -28.25
N ASP A 491 -18.82 -8.04 -27.52
CA ASP A 491 -17.87 -6.92 -27.50
C ASP A 491 -17.91 -6.18 -26.15
N ALA A 492 -16.84 -5.47 -25.81
CA ALA A 492 -16.75 -4.71 -24.57
C ALA A 492 -15.82 -3.50 -24.67
N ALA A 493 -16.19 -2.42 -23.99
CA ALA A 493 -15.37 -1.22 -23.80
C ALA A 493 -15.42 -0.77 -22.34
N VAL A 494 -14.37 -0.09 -21.86
CA VAL A 494 -14.32 0.42 -20.49
C VAL A 494 -14.02 1.92 -20.47
N SER A 495 -14.85 2.67 -19.73
CA SER A 495 -14.69 4.09 -19.47
C SER A 495 -14.08 4.33 -18.08
N VAL A 496 -13.27 5.39 -17.97
CA VAL A 496 -12.58 5.79 -16.76
C VAL A 496 -13.11 7.14 -16.32
N LEU A 497 -13.95 7.15 -15.29
CA LEU A 497 -14.58 8.36 -14.80
C LEU A 497 -13.87 8.93 -13.59
N ARG A 498 -13.58 10.23 -13.62
CA ARG A 498 -12.98 10.96 -12.50
C ARG A 498 -14.07 11.74 -11.75
N ARG A 499 -14.19 11.52 -10.45
CA ARG A 499 -15.22 12.14 -9.59
C ARG A 499 -14.62 12.74 -8.31
N PRO A 500 -15.33 13.68 -7.66
CA PRO A 500 -15.08 14.00 -6.27
C PRO A 500 -15.24 12.70 -5.44
N GLY A 501 -14.14 12.18 -4.89
CA GLY A 501 -14.11 10.88 -4.18
C GLY A 501 -13.26 9.79 -4.85
N GLY A 502 -12.85 9.97 -6.11
CA GLY A 502 -11.89 9.08 -6.77
C GLY A 502 -12.20 8.78 -8.24
N THR A 503 -11.39 7.92 -8.84
CA THR A 503 -11.59 7.42 -10.21
C THR A 503 -12.32 6.08 -10.18
N VAL A 504 -13.31 5.90 -11.04
CA VAL A 504 -14.18 4.72 -11.13
C VAL A 504 -14.14 4.14 -12.55
N LEU A 505 -14.12 2.82 -12.66
CA LEU A 505 -14.17 2.08 -13.93
C LEU A 505 -15.61 1.64 -14.23
N VAL A 506 -16.10 1.94 -15.43
CA VAL A 506 -17.42 1.53 -15.94
C VAL A 506 -17.24 0.72 -17.22
N ALA A 507 -17.67 -0.53 -17.22
CA ALA A 507 -17.65 -1.39 -18.40
C ALA A 507 -18.98 -1.34 -19.15
N PHE A 508 -18.89 -1.35 -20.48
CA PHE A 508 -20.00 -1.45 -21.40
C PHE A 508 -19.86 -2.73 -22.20
N VAL A 509 -20.90 -3.56 -22.22
CA VAL A 509 -20.87 -4.92 -22.76
C VAL A 509 -21.98 -5.09 -23.78
N VAL A 510 -21.64 -5.68 -24.92
CA VAL A 510 -22.58 -6.15 -25.94
C VAL A 510 -22.68 -7.67 -25.79
N TRP A 511 -23.87 -8.17 -25.50
CA TRP A 511 -24.13 -9.60 -25.39
C TRP A 511 -24.36 -10.23 -26.77
N GLN A 512 -24.05 -11.52 -26.89
CA GLN A 512 -24.46 -12.33 -28.04
C GLN A 512 -25.99 -12.48 -28.06
N GLU A 513 -26.56 -12.65 -29.25
CA GLU A 513 -27.99 -12.95 -29.41
C GLU A 513 -28.38 -14.18 -28.56
N ASP A 514 -29.59 -14.17 -27.98
CA ASP A 514 -30.15 -15.21 -27.10
C ASP A 514 -29.40 -15.48 -25.78
N THR A 515 -28.45 -14.62 -25.38
CA THR A 515 -27.81 -14.70 -24.05
C THR A 515 -28.49 -13.76 -23.07
N ASP A 516 -28.96 -14.29 -21.94
CA ASP A 516 -29.37 -13.46 -20.81
C ASP A 516 -28.11 -12.95 -20.09
N GLY A 517 -27.89 -11.64 -20.16
CA GLY A 517 -26.67 -10.99 -19.73
C GLY A 517 -26.61 -10.77 -18.23
N ASP A 518 -25.73 -11.49 -17.52
CA ASP A 518 -25.57 -11.35 -16.08
C ASP A 518 -24.30 -10.55 -15.73
N ALA A 519 -24.51 -9.27 -15.40
CA ALA A 519 -23.47 -8.34 -14.98
C ALA A 519 -22.75 -8.80 -13.69
N ILE A 520 -23.45 -9.46 -12.77
CA ILE A 520 -22.88 -9.95 -11.51
C ILE A 520 -21.96 -11.13 -11.81
N ARG A 521 -22.45 -12.12 -12.57
CA ARG A 521 -21.64 -13.26 -13.02
C ARG A 521 -20.39 -12.79 -13.75
N LEU A 522 -20.51 -11.76 -14.60
CA LEU A 522 -19.37 -11.21 -15.33
C LEU A 522 -18.34 -10.59 -14.39
N ARG A 523 -18.75 -9.80 -13.39
CA ARG A 523 -17.83 -9.25 -12.38
C ARG A 523 -17.15 -10.35 -11.57
N THR A 524 -17.88 -11.39 -11.17
CA THR A 524 -17.30 -12.56 -10.48
C THR A 524 -16.25 -13.25 -11.35
N ALA A 525 -16.56 -13.53 -12.62
CA ALA A 525 -15.62 -14.17 -13.54
C ALA A 525 -14.37 -13.31 -13.84
N LEU A 526 -14.51 -11.98 -13.85
CA LEU A 526 -13.35 -11.07 -13.93
C LEU A 526 -12.48 -11.16 -12.69
N SER A 527 -13.07 -11.27 -11.50
CA SER A 527 -12.32 -11.34 -10.23
C SER A 527 -11.45 -12.59 -10.08
N GLU A 528 -11.73 -13.64 -10.86
CA GLU A 528 -10.91 -14.85 -10.93
C GLU A 528 -9.63 -14.68 -11.76
N ARG A 529 -9.55 -13.62 -12.58
CA ARG A 529 -8.45 -13.40 -13.55
C ARG A 529 -7.71 -12.08 -13.35
N LEU A 530 -8.44 -11.03 -12.97
CA LEU A 530 -7.92 -9.68 -12.84
C LEU A 530 -7.76 -9.30 -11.36
N PRO A 531 -6.75 -8.50 -11.02
CA PRO A 531 -6.65 -7.87 -9.71
C PRO A 531 -7.91 -7.07 -9.36
N SER A 532 -8.25 -6.99 -8.07
CA SER A 532 -9.48 -6.32 -7.60
C SER A 532 -9.61 -4.86 -8.05
N TYR A 533 -8.49 -4.12 -8.14
CA TYR A 533 -8.45 -2.72 -8.60
C TYR A 533 -8.70 -2.54 -10.10
N MET A 534 -8.72 -3.63 -10.88
CA MET A 534 -9.07 -3.62 -12.32
C MET A 534 -10.52 -4.02 -12.58
N ILE A 535 -11.26 -4.46 -11.56
CA ILE A 535 -12.65 -4.88 -11.72
C ILE A 535 -13.53 -3.63 -11.88
N PRO A 536 -14.30 -3.51 -12.99
CA PRO A 536 -15.24 -2.40 -13.14
C PRO A 536 -16.24 -2.36 -11.99
N ALA A 537 -16.50 -1.16 -11.47
CA ALA A 537 -17.53 -0.95 -10.45
C ALA A 537 -18.93 -1.14 -11.04
N ARG A 538 -19.07 -0.96 -12.35
CA ARG A 538 -20.30 -1.09 -13.13
C ARG A 538 -20.05 -1.89 -14.39
N VAL A 539 -21.00 -2.74 -14.73
CA VAL A 539 -21.10 -3.40 -16.04
C VAL A 539 -22.47 -3.06 -16.61
N VAL A 540 -22.49 -2.41 -17.77
CA VAL A 540 -23.69 -1.86 -18.40
C VAL A 540 -23.88 -2.55 -19.74
N ALA A 541 -25.02 -3.22 -19.91
CA ALA A 541 -25.38 -3.80 -21.19
C ALA A 541 -25.77 -2.70 -22.18
N VAL A 542 -25.19 -2.73 -23.39
CA VAL A 542 -25.55 -1.85 -24.50
C VAL A 542 -25.82 -2.69 -25.75
N PRO A 543 -26.80 -2.30 -26.60
CA PRO A 543 -27.10 -3.04 -27.81
C PRO A 543 -25.95 -3.02 -28.82
N ARG A 544 -25.13 -1.96 -28.77
CA ARG A 544 -23.88 -1.81 -29.54
C ARG A 544 -22.99 -0.77 -28.87
N LEU A 545 -21.69 -0.90 -29.07
CA LEU A 545 -20.75 0.15 -28.65
C LEU A 545 -20.91 1.40 -29.54
N PRO A 546 -20.86 2.62 -28.97
CA PRO A 546 -20.94 3.83 -29.76
C PRO A 546 -19.66 3.99 -30.58
N VAL A 547 -19.82 4.23 -31.87
CA VAL A 547 -18.71 4.48 -32.79
C VAL A 547 -18.86 5.85 -33.45
N ASN A 548 -17.75 6.51 -33.72
CA ASN A 548 -17.70 7.75 -34.48
C ASN A 548 -17.89 7.49 -35.99
N ALA A 549 -17.93 8.55 -36.79
CA ALA A 549 -18.14 8.47 -38.24
C ALA A 549 -17.10 7.60 -38.99
N ASN A 550 -15.93 7.34 -38.38
CA ASN A 550 -14.88 6.49 -38.93
C ASN A 550 -14.98 5.03 -38.45
N GLY A 551 -16.07 4.65 -37.78
CA GLY A 551 -16.27 3.30 -37.23
C GLY A 551 -15.38 2.97 -36.03
N LYS A 552 -14.68 3.96 -35.45
CA LYS A 552 -13.89 3.76 -34.21
C LYS A 552 -14.75 4.05 -32.99
N LEU A 553 -14.47 3.39 -31.88
CA LEU A 553 -15.13 3.64 -30.59
C LEU A 553 -15.16 5.15 -30.26
N ASP A 554 -16.33 5.67 -29.91
CA ASP A 554 -16.50 7.05 -29.47
C ASP A 554 -16.42 7.12 -27.93
N SER A 555 -15.20 7.29 -27.42
CA SER A 555 -14.93 7.37 -25.98
C SER A 555 -15.64 8.53 -25.30
N ARG A 556 -15.88 9.65 -25.98
CA ARG A 556 -16.59 10.80 -25.40
C ARG A 556 -18.07 10.50 -25.18
N VAL A 557 -18.68 9.73 -26.08
CA VAL A 557 -20.06 9.25 -25.91
C VAL A 557 -20.11 8.26 -24.75
N LEU A 558 -19.16 7.33 -24.66
CA LEU A 558 -19.03 6.40 -23.53
C LEU A 558 -18.87 7.11 -22.19
N ASP A 559 -17.99 8.10 -22.10
CA ASP A 559 -17.76 8.84 -20.85
C ASP A 559 -19.04 9.58 -20.41
N ARG A 560 -19.76 10.24 -21.33
CA ARG A 560 -21.04 10.88 -21.01
C ARG A 560 -22.13 9.89 -20.59
N LEU A 561 -22.19 8.73 -21.26
CA LEU A 561 -23.11 7.65 -20.87
C LEU A 561 -22.78 7.18 -19.45
N ALA A 562 -21.51 6.93 -19.16
CA ALA A 562 -21.05 6.52 -17.86
C ALA A 562 -21.36 7.59 -16.78
N GLU A 563 -21.15 8.87 -17.09
CA GLU A 563 -21.50 9.99 -16.20
C GLU A 563 -22.99 10.02 -15.89
N THR A 564 -23.85 9.81 -16.91
CA THR A 564 -25.31 9.80 -16.78
C THR A 564 -25.79 8.61 -15.93
N ILE A 565 -25.22 7.43 -16.18
CA ILE A 565 -25.56 6.20 -15.45
C ILE A 565 -25.24 6.36 -13.97
N LEU A 566 -24.06 6.89 -13.67
CA LEU A 566 -23.59 7.05 -12.31
C LEU A 566 -24.08 8.35 -11.62
N SER A 567 -24.79 9.25 -12.31
CA SER A 567 -25.40 10.46 -11.70
C SER A 567 -26.86 10.24 -11.27
N GLY A 568 -27.34 8.99 -11.33
CA GLY A 568 -28.64 8.58 -10.76
C GLY A 568 -29.86 8.94 -11.61
N ALA A 569 -29.68 9.39 -12.85
CA ALA A 569 -30.80 9.71 -13.74
C ALA A 569 -31.64 8.48 -14.14
N GLY A 570 -31.10 7.26 -13.98
CA GLY A 570 -31.80 5.99 -14.26
C GLY A 570 -32.40 5.29 -13.03
N ASP A 571 -32.18 5.78 -11.80
CA ASP A 571 -32.43 5.00 -10.58
C ASP A 571 -33.77 5.24 -9.89
N LYS A 572 -34.45 6.36 -10.16
CA LYS A 572 -35.75 6.62 -9.52
C LYS A 572 -36.80 5.57 -9.89
N GLU A 573 -36.72 5.01 -11.10
CA GLU A 573 -37.61 3.93 -11.54
C GLU A 573 -37.22 2.57 -10.94
N SER A 574 -35.92 2.24 -10.84
CA SER A 574 -35.45 1.00 -10.19
C SER A 574 -35.70 0.99 -8.68
N LEU A 575 -35.49 2.10 -7.97
CA LEU A 575 -35.82 2.25 -6.55
C LEU A 575 -37.33 2.19 -6.29
N ALA A 576 -38.15 2.70 -7.21
CA ALA A 576 -39.61 2.59 -7.15
C ALA A 576 -40.09 1.14 -7.37
N ALA A 577 -39.36 0.34 -8.15
CA ALA A 577 -39.63 -1.07 -8.40
C ALA A 577 -38.94 -2.05 -7.41
N GLY A 578 -38.03 -1.58 -6.57
CA GLY A 578 -37.21 -2.41 -5.67
C GLY A 578 -37.92 -2.92 -4.41
N THR A 579 -37.32 -3.93 -3.75
CA THR A 579 -37.86 -4.55 -2.52
C THR A 579 -37.83 -3.58 -1.33
N SER A 580 -38.58 -3.88 -0.27
CA SER A 580 -38.53 -3.09 0.97
C SER A 580 -37.13 -3.06 1.58
N THR A 581 -36.37 -4.14 1.43
CA THR A 581 -35.00 -4.27 1.93
C THR A 581 -34.02 -3.41 1.12
N GLU A 582 -34.14 -3.41 -0.21
CA GLU A 582 -33.34 -2.53 -1.08
C GLU A 582 -33.54 -1.05 -0.73
N ARG A 583 -34.80 -0.62 -0.57
CA ARG A 583 -35.13 0.76 -0.18
C ARG A 583 -34.54 1.14 1.19
N ALA A 584 -34.67 0.25 2.18
CA ALA A 584 -34.15 0.50 3.51
C ALA A 584 -32.61 0.59 3.55
N LEU A 585 -31.90 -0.21 2.75
CA LEU A 585 -30.45 -0.13 2.62
C LEU A 585 -30.01 1.17 1.92
N CYS A 586 -30.70 1.57 0.84
CA CYS A 586 -30.42 2.83 0.14
C CYS A 586 -30.57 4.04 1.07
N GLU A 587 -31.64 4.11 1.87
CA GLU A 587 -31.83 5.21 2.84
C GLU A 587 -30.71 5.27 3.89
N ILE A 588 -30.26 4.11 4.40
CA ILE A 588 -29.14 4.07 5.36
C ILE A 588 -27.84 4.58 4.72
N LEU A 589 -27.60 4.21 3.47
CA LEU A 589 -26.40 4.58 2.73
C LEU A 589 -26.43 6.05 2.31
N GLU A 590 -27.60 6.59 1.96
CA GLU A 590 -27.80 8.02 1.68
C GLU A 590 -27.38 8.89 2.87
N GLU A 591 -27.78 8.50 4.08
CA GLU A 591 -27.37 9.17 5.32
C GLU A 591 -25.84 9.10 5.54
N GLN A 592 -25.21 8.00 5.14
CA GLN A 592 -23.77 7.77 5.35
C GLN A 592 -22.88 8.44 4.29
N PHE A 593 -23.41 8.66 3.09
CA PHE A 593 -22.70 9.27 1.96
C PHE A 593 -23.21 10.70 1.67
N ASN A 594 -23.68 11.42 2.68
CA ASN A 594 -24.07 12.84 2.61
C ASN A 594 -25.07 13.17 1.49
N GLY A 595 -26.11 12.34 1.31
CA GLY A 595 -27.15 12.56 0.30
C GLY A 595 -26.84 11.99 -1.09
N VAL A 596 -25.74 11.23 -1.22
CA VAL A 596 -25.43 10.47 -2.43
C VAL A 596 -25.85 9.02 -2.22
N VAL A 597 -26.75 8.52 -3.07
CA VAL A 597 -27.23 7.13 -3.00
C VAL A 597 -26.43 6.27 -3.98
N PRO A 598 -25.76 5.19 -3.54
CA PRO A 598 -25.23 4.19 -4.45
C PRO A 598 -26.37 3.48 -5.19
N HIS A 599 -26.22 3.21 -6.48
CA HIS A 599 -27.18 2.43 -7.25
C HIS A 599 -27.19 0.98 -6.73
N LEU A 600 -28.32 0.28 -6.86
CA LEU A 600 -28.53 -1.07 -6.30
C LEU A 600 -27.38 -2.07 -6.55
N ASP A 601 -26.72 -2.00 -7.70
CA ASP A 601 -25.65 -2.91 -8.09
C ASP A 601 -24.25 -2.39 -7.73
N ASP A 602 -24.12 -1.26 -7.01
CA ASP A 602 -22.83 -0.56 -6.78
C ASP A 602 -22.03 -1.38 -5.80
N ASP A 603 -20.79 -1.66 -6.17
CA ASP A 603 -19.84 -2.18 -5.21
C ASP A 603 -19.58 -1.10 -4.16
N LEU A 604 -20.14 -1.33 -2.98
CA LEU A 604 -20.17 -0.35 -1.92
C LEU A 604 -18.74 0.06 -1.51
N PHE A 605 -17.76 -0.85 -1.56
CA PHE A 605 -16.36 -0.53 -1.24
C PHE A 605 -15.68 0.30 -2.32
N LEU A 606 -15.98 0.04 -3.60
CA LEU A 606 -15.50 0.90 -4.69
C LEU A 606 -16.19 2.26 -4.70
N PHE A 607 -17.44 2.32 -4.23
CA PHE A 607 -18.19 3.55 -4.03
C PHE A 607 -17.67 4.40 -2.86
N GLY A 608 -16.75 3.87 -2.05
CA GLY A 608 -16.11 4.59 -0.95
C GLY A 608 -16.51 4.10 0.46
N MET A 609 -17.17 2.94 0.57
CA MET A 609 -17.41 2.29 1.85
C MET A 609 -16.10 1.75 2.43
N ASP A 610 -15.80 2.11 3.67
CA ASP A 610 -14.75 1.51 4.46
C ASP A 610 -15.33 0.58 5.54
N SER A 611 -14.45 0.01 6.37
CA SER A 611 -14.86 -0.88 7.47
C SER A 611 -15.73 -0.18 8.53
N ILE A 612 -15.57 1.12 8.76
CA ILE A 612 -16.36 1.88 9.73
C ILE A 612 -17.77 2.11 9.19
N VAL A 613 -17.88 2.50 7.91
CA VAL A 613 -19.16 2.65 7.22
C VAL A 613 -19.88 1.30 7.12
N ALA A 614 -19.16 0.21 6.82
CA ALA A 614 -19.72 -1.15 6.79
C ALA A 614 -20.26 -1.60 8.16
N ILE A 615 -19.51 -1.36 9.25
CA ILE A 615 -19.99 -1.66 10.62
C ILE A 615 -21.20 -0.80 10.97
N SER A 616 -21.18 0.48 10.61
CA SER A 616 -22.30 1.41 10.81
C SER A 616 -23.54 1.00 10.01
N LEU A 617 -23.36 0.53 8.77
CA LEU A 617 -24.42 -0.03 7.92
C LEU A 617 -25.08 -1.25 8.59
N VAL A 618 -24.27 -2.20 9.06
CA VAL A 618 -24.76 -3.40 9.78
C VAL A 618 -25.58 -2.98 11.01
N HIS A 619 -25.07 -2.04 11.80
CA HIS A 619 -25.75 -1.59 13.01
C HIS A 619 -27.08 -0.88 12.70
N LYS A 620 -27.10 0.03 11.72
CA LYS A 620 -28.31 0.75 11.30
C LYS A 620 -29.34 -0.17 10.64
N ALA A 621 -28.91 -1.13 9.81
CA ALA A 621 -29.77 -2.11 9.16
C ALA A 621 -30.48 -3.00 10.19
N ARG A 622 -29.75 -3.50 11.21
CA ARG A 622 -30.33 -4.28 12.31
C ARG A 622 -31.39 -3.51 13.10
N ARG A 623 -31.16 -2.22 13.34
CA ARG A 623 -32.16 -1.35 14.01
C ARG A 623 -33.45 -1.17 13.20
N ARG A 624 -33.42 -1.41 11.89
CA ARG A 624 -34.59 -1.41 11.00
C ARG A 624 -35.17 -2.81 10.77
N GLY A 625 -34.76 -3.80 11.58
CA GLY A 625 -35.25 -5.18 11.50
C GLY A 625 -34.61 -6.03 10.40
N LEU A 626 -33.59 -5.53 9.70
CA LEU A 626 -32.89 -6.29 8.66
C LEU A 626 -31.81 -7.17 9.28
N ASN A 627 -31.84 -8.48 9.00
CA ASN A 627 -30.84 -9.43 9.49
C ASN A 627 -29.55 -9.37 8.67
N LEU A 628 -28.79 -8.28 8.85
CA LEU A 628 -27.51 -8.05 8.17
C LEU A 628 -26.34 -8.42 9.11
N SER A 629 -25.34 -9.14 8.59
CA SER A 629 -24.09 -9.45 9.30
C SER A 629 -22.88 -8.77 8.65
N PRO A 630 -21.79 -8.51 9.39
CA PRO A 630 -20.56 -7.97 8.80
C PRO A 630 -20.03 -8.83 7.66
N ARG A 631 -20.11 -10.17 7.81
CA ARG A 631 -19.69 -11.11 6.77
C ARG A 631 -20.47 -10.89 5.46
N MET A 632 -21.78 -10.68 5.54
CA MET A 632 -22.62 -10.43 4.36
C MET A 632 -22.20 -9.18 3.60
N VAL A 633 -21.82 -8.10 4.30
CA VAL A 633 -21.34 -6.86 3.64
C VAL A 633 -20.09 -7.11 2.81
N PHE A 634 -19.16 -7.96 3.27
CA PHE A 634 -17.96 -8.30 2.51
C PHE A 634 -18.19 -9.35 1.41
N THR A 635 -19.13 -10.28 1.59
CA THR A 635 -19.39 -11.35 0.61
C THR A 635 -20.42 -10.99 -0.45
N ALA A 636 -21.24 -9.98 -0.19
CA ALA A 636 -22.28 -9.45 -1.08
C ALA A 636 -22.15 -7.92 -1.12
N PRO A 637 -21.14 -7.37 -1.83
CA PRO A 637 -20.76 -5.96 -1.71
C PRO A 637 -21.70 -4.99 -2.42
N THR A 638 -22.90 -5.39 -2.83
CA THR A 638 -23.89 -4.54 -3.51
C THR A 638 -25.22 -4.53 -2.77
N ILE A 639 -26.01 -3.47 -2.90
CA ILE A 639 -27.32 -3.36 -2.24
C ILE A 639 -28.26 -4.49 -2.69
N ARG A 640 -28.27 -4.83 -3.98
CA ARG A 640 -29.08 -5.93 -4.54
C ARG A 640 -28.68 -7.28 -3.95
N GLN A 641 -27.38 -7.59 -3.87
CA GLN A 641 -26.92 -8.85 -3.28
C GLN A 641 -27.16 -8.87 -1.77
N LEU A 642 -26.97 -7.76 -1.06
CA LEU A 642 -27.29 -7.65 0.35
C LEU A 642 -28.77 -7.91 0.58
N ALA A 643 -29.64 -7.24 -0.16
CA ALA A 643 -31.08 -7.40 -0.06
C ALA A 643 -31.50 -8.84 -0.36
N ALA A 644 -31.02 -9.42 -1.47
CA ALA A 644 -31.30 -10.82 -1.80
C ALA A 644 -30.81 -11.78 -0.71
N THR A 645 -29.63 -11.54 -0.10
CA THR A 645 -29.11 -12.39 0.98
C THR A 645 -29.91 -12.22 2.28
N ILE A 646 -30.41 -11.00 2.57
CA ILE A 646 -31.28 -10.73 3.71
C ILE A 646 -32.66 -11.36 3.50
N ASP A 647 -33.21 -11.25 2.29
CA ASP A 647 -34.56 -11.71 1.94
C ASP A 647 -34.63 -13.24 1.77
N THR A 648 -33.54 -13.88 1.36
CA THR A 648 -33.42 -15.35 1.27
C THR A 648 -32.92 -15.99 2.56
N ALA A 649 -32.44 -15.21 3.53
CA ALA A 649 -32.18 -15.71 4.86
C ALA A 649 -33.51 -16.09 5.51
N VAL A 650 -33.86 -17.38 5.39
CA VAL A 650 -35.04 -17.98 6.03
C VAL A 650 -35.08 -17.54 7.48
N ASP A 651 -36.26 -17.06 7.88
CA ASP A 651 -36.61 -16.66 9.22
C ASP A 651 -36.15 -17.71 10.27
N PRO A 652 -35.17 -17.40 11.13
CA PRO A 652 -34.82 -18.26 12.26
C PRO A 652 -35.80 -18.11 13.43
N ASP A 653 -36.99 -17.51 13.25
CA ASP A 653 -37.97 -17.34 14.32
C ASP A 653 -38.75 -18.62 14.68
N THR A 654 -38.17 -19.80 14.44
CA THR A 654 -38.57 -21.05 15.08
C THR A 654 -37.40 -21.75 15.76
N THR A 655 -36.65 -21.03 16.59
CA THR A 655 -36.20 -21.45 17.94
C THR A 655 -35.18 -20.44 18.51
N VAL A 656 -35.59 -19.17 18.65
CA VAL A 656 -35.07 -18.37 19.76
C VAL A 656 -36.27 -17.91 20.55
N GLY A 657 -36.86 -18.86 21.27
CA GLY A 657 -37.63 -18.50 22.45
C GLY A 657 -36.74 -17.56 23.26
N GLN A 658 -37.32 -16.44 23.69
CA GLN A 658 -36.69 -15.47 24.58
C GLN A 658 -36.08 -16.21 25.78
N ALA A 659 -34.80 -16.55 25.67
CA ALA A 659 -33.93 -16.73 26.80
C ALA A 659 -33.06 -15.49 26.75
N GLU A 660 -33.46 -14.45 27.49
CA GLU A 660 -32.64 -13.24 27.64
C GLU A 660 -31.21 -13.58 28.12
N TYR A 661 -31.00 -14.77 28.73
CA TYR A 661 -29.72 -15.28 29.22
C TYR A 661 -29.64 -16.82 29.06
N GLY A 662 -28.47 -17.38 28.72
CA GLY A 662 -28.31 -18.83 28.47
C GLY A 662 -27.02 -19.24 27.74
N GLU A 663 -26.91 -20.52 27.38
CA GLU A 663 -25.78 -21.05 26.60
C GLU A 663 -25.91 -20.69 25.12
N VAL A 664 -24.89 -20.04 24.57
CA VAL A 664 -24.76 -19.72 23.14
C VAL A 664 -23.52 -20.38 22.55
N LEU A 665 -23.50 -20.52 21.23
CA LEU A 665 -22.29 -21.01 20.55
C LEU A 665 -21.14 -20.00 20.72
N PRO A 666 -19.91 -20.47 20.94
CA PRO A 666 -18.75 -19.59 21.00
C PRO A 666 -18.56 -18.87 19.66
N LEU A 667 -18.23 -17.58 19.75
CA LEU A 667 -17.86 -16.77 18.58
C LEU A 667 -16.64 -17.40 17.87
N PRO A 668 -16.46 -17.21 16.54
CA PRO A 668 -15.38 -17.86 15.79
C PRO A 668 -13.98 -17.68 16.40
N MET A 669 -13.69 -16.51 16.96
CA MET A 669 -12.43 -16.23 17.63
C MET A 669 -12.28 -16.95 18.98
N VAL A 670 -13.37 -17.18 19.71
CA VAL A 670 -13.39 -17.96 20.96
C VAL A 670 -13.22 -19.45 20.65
N SER A 671 -13.89 -19.95 19.61
CA SER A 671 -13.71 -21.33 19.13
C SER A 671 -12.28 -21.57 18.68
N TRP A 672 -11.72 -20.67 17.88
CA TRP A 672 -10.33 -20.74 17.45
C TRP A 672 -9.35 -20.75 18.63
N LEU A 673 -9.56 -19.85 19.62
CA LEU A 673 -8.72 -19.78 20.82
C LEU A 673 -8.85 -21.05 21.70
N TYR A 674 -10.04 -21.63 21.75
CA TYR A 674 -10.32 -22.88 22.47
C TYR A 674 -9.63 -24.08 21.79
N GLU A 675 -9.68 -24.15 20.47
CA GLU A 675 -9.11 -25.24 19.67
C GLU A 675 -7.58 -25.19 19.59
N HIS A 676 -6.98 -23.98 19.58
CA HIS A 676 -5.55 -23.80 19.26
C HIS A 676 -4.72 -23.24 20.43
N GLY A 677 -5.32 -22.94 21.59
CA GLY A 677 -4.64 -22.26 22.70
C GLY A 677 -5.02 -22.75 24.10
N ASN A 678 -4.18 -22.43 25.09
CA ASN A 678 -4.52 -22.61 26.51
C ASN A 678 -5.30 -21.39 27.03
N PHE A 679 -6.57 -21.30 26.63
CA PHE A 679 -7.46 -20.17 26.96
C PHE A 679 -7.59 -19.92 28.46
N ARG A 680 -7.37 -20.94 29.31
CA ARG A 680 -7.40 -20.83 30.79
C ARG A 680 -6.27 -19.94 31.35
N ARG A 681 -5.28 -19.58 30.54
CA ARG A 681 -4.17 -18.67 30.90
C ARG A 681 -4.19 -17.34 30.15
N PHE A 682 -5.18 -17.14 29.29
CA PHE A 682 -5.31 -15.91 28.52
C PHE A 682 -5.86 -14.79 29.40
N THR A 683 -5.22 -13.62 29.38
CA THR A 683 -5.68 -12.42 30.08
C THR A 683 -5.39 -11.21 29.21
N HIS A 684 -6.36 -10.30 29.11
CA HIS A 684 -6.19 -9.00 28.49
C HIS A 684 -6.23 -7.94 29.58
N THR A 685 -5.21 -7.09 29.66
CA THR A 685 -5.12 -6.00 30.63
C THR A 685 -5.05 -4.67 29.91
N VAL A 686 -5.90 -3.72 30.33
CA VAL A 686 -5.92 -2.35 29.83
C VAL A 686 -5.72 -1.38 31.00
N LEU A 687 -4.95 -0.32 30.78
CA LEU A 687 -4.79 0.78 31.72
C LEU A 687 -5.81 1.87 31.41
N LEU A 688 -6.67 2.18 32.37
CA LEU A 688 -7.67 3.25 32.26
C LEU A 688 -7.30 4.43 33.14
N ARG A 689 -7.43 5.65 32.60
CA ARG A 689 -7.22 6.90 33.34
C ARG A 689 -8.56 7.41 33.87
N LEU A 690 -8.68 7.50 35.19
CA LEU A 690 -9.90 8.01 35.81
C LEU A 690 -9.83 9.52 36.06
N PRO A 691 -10.99 10.22 36.11
CA PRO A 691 -11.05 11.60 36.55
C PRO A 691 -10.44 11.81 37.95
N PRO A 692 -9.84 12.98 38.23
CA PRO A 692 -9.30 13.28 39.55
C PRO A 692 -10.39 13.21 40.63
N ARG A 693 -10.07 12.65 41.81
CA ARG A 693 -10.96 12.55 42.99
C ARG A 693 -12.20 11.67 42.83
N ILE A 694 -12.24 10.79 41.83
CA ILE A 694 -13.29 9.77 41.76
C ILE A 694 -13.23 8.85 43.00
N ASP A 695 -14.37 8.59 43.62
CA ASP A 695 -14.48 7.71 44.77
C ASP A 695 -14.75 6.25 44.36
N ARG A 696 -14.60 5.33 45.32
CA ARG A 696 -14.82 3.90 45.09
C ARG A 696 -16.22 3.62 44.58
N SER A 697 -17.22 4.23 45.21
CA SER A 697 -18.64 4.03 44.93
C SER A 697 -18.98 4.39 43.48
N THR A 698 -18.38 5.46 42.96
CA THR A 698 -18.58 5.89 41.57
C THR A 698 -17.95 4.89 40.60
N VAL A 699 -16.71 4.45 40.87
CA VAL A 699 -16.04 3.43 40.03
C VAL A 699 -16.82 2.12 40.04
N GLU A 700 -17.31 1.71 41.21
CA GLU A 700 -18.11 0.50 41.38
C GLU A 700 -19.44 0.59 40.64
N MET A 701 -20.14 1.72 40.73
CA MET A 701 -21.39 1.96 40.00
C MET A 701 -21.17 1.95 38.48
N MET A 702 -20.14 2.66 37.99
CA MET A 702 -19.82 2.70 36.56
C MET A 702 -19.46 1.31 36.03
N LEU A 703 -18.65 0.56 36.79
CA LEU A 703 -18.29 -0.81 36.43
C LEU A 703 -19.51 -1.74 36.47
N GLN A 704 -20.44 -1.55 37.42
CA GLN A 704 -21.66 -2.34 37.50
C GLN A 704 -22.56 -2.08 36.28
N LEU A 705 -22.78 -0.82 35.91
CA LEU A 705 -23.54 -0.47 34.71
C LEU A 705 -22.94 -1.06 33.44
N LEU A 706 -21.60 -1.08 33.35
CA LEU A 706 -20.89 -1.66 32.22
C LEU A 706 -20.98 -3.19 32.20
N LEU A 707 -20.89 -3.86 33.36
CA LEU A 707 -21.12 -5.30 33.43
C LEU A 707 -22.56 -5.63 33.01
N ASP A 708 -23.54 -4.93 33.55
CA ASP A 708 -24.96 -5.21 33.33
C ASP A 708 -25.39 -4.91 31.88
N GLY A 709 -24.83 -3.87 31.25
CA GLY A 709 -25.12 -3.50 29.86
C GLY A 709 -24.40 -4.30 28.79
N HIS A 710 -23.42 -5.16 29.15
CA HIS A 710 -22.63 -5.92 28.18
C HIS A 710 -22.58 -7.42 28.50
N ASP A 711 -23.39 -8.19 27.76
CA ASP A 711 -23.57 -9.64 27.91
C ASP A 711 -22.26 -10.43 27.91
N THR A 712 -21.32 -10.06 27.03
CA THR A 712 -20.01 -10.72 26.91
C THR A 712 -19.19 -10.61 28.20
N LEU A 713 -19.31 -9.51 28.97
CA LEU A 713 -18.58 -9.33 30.23
C LEU A 713 -19.13 -10.19 31.37
N ARG A 714 -20.34 -10.72 31.18
CA ARG A 714 -21.04 -11.62 32.11
C ARG A 714 -21.03 -13.07 31.62
N SER A 715 -20.34 -13.34 30.52
CA SER A 715 -20.31 -14.64 29.86
C SER A 715 -19.12 -15.49 30.31
N ILE A 716 -19.33 -16.80 30.42
CA ILE A 716 -18.32 -17.78 30.80
C ILE A 716 -18.27 -18.91 29.78
N LEU A 717 -17.07 -19.29 29.35
CA LEU A 717 -16.89 -20.45 28.48
C LEU A 717 -16.97 -21.72 29.31
N THR A 718 -17.83 -22.63 28.90
CA THR A 718 -18.15 -23.90 29.57
C THR A 718 -17.98 -25.06 28.59
N ASP A 719 -17.49 -26.19 29.08
CA ASP A 719 -17.37 -27.43 28.31
C ASP A 719 -18.66 -28.25 28.49
N THR A 720 -19.39 -28.48 27.40
CA THR A 720 -20.60 -29.33 27.41
C THR A 720 -20.37 -30.60 26.61
N ALA A 721 -21.25 -31.60 26.75
CA ALA A 721 -21.19 -32.84 25.98
C ALA A 721 -21.26 -32.62 24.44
N ALA A 722 -21.75 -31.46 24.01
CA ALA A 722 -21.86 -31.06 22.59
C ALA A 722 -20.76 -30.05 22.15
N GLY A 723 -19.67 -29.95 22.92
CA GLY A 723 -18.55 -29.03 22.67
C GLY A 723 -18.58 -27.76 23.52
N PRO A 724 -17.65 -26.81 23.32
CA PRO A 724 -17.61 -25.57 24.08
C PRO A 724 -18.88 -24.73 23.85
N ARG A 725 -19.40 -24.14 24.93
CA ARG A 725 -20.55 -23.22 24.93
C ARG A 725 -20.21 -22.00 25.77
N LEU A 726 -20.68 -20.83 25.33
CA LEU A 726 -20.56 -19.60 26.08
C LEU A 726 -21.86 -19.38 26.87
N LEU A 727 -21.81 -19.51 28.19
CA LEU A 727 -22.94 -19.26 29.06
C LEU A 727 -23.00 -17.77 29.42
N THR A 728 -23.96 -17.05 28.84
CA THR A 728 -24.27 -15.67 29.21
C THR A 728 -25.19 -15.67 30.43
N ARG A 729 -24.71 -15.08 31.54
CA ARG A 729 -25.45 -15.03 32.82
C ARG A 729 -26.42 -13.85 32.82
N GLU A 730 -27.24 -13.68 33.86
CA GLU A 730 -28.17 -12.53 34.02
C GLU A 730 -27.49 -11.26 34.58
N PRO A 731 -28.01 -10.04 34.36
CA PRO A 731 -27.47 -8.81 34.91
C PRO A 731 -27.48 -8.86 36.44
N GLY A 732 -26.50 -8.22 37.07
CA GLY A 732 -26.34 -8.24 38.53
C GLY A 732 -25.70 -9.52 39.08
N VAL A 733 -25.52 -10.57 38.27
CA VAL A 733 -24.86 -11.82 38.69
C VAL A 733 -23.35 -11.62 38.92
N VAL A 734 -22.70 -10.80 38.08
CA VAL A 734 -21.32 -10.36 38.31
C VAL A 734 -21.37 -9.00 38.99
N ARG A 735 -21.04 -8.95 40.27
CA ARG A 735 -21.08 -7.71 41.04
C ARG A 735 -19.74 -7.00 40.97
N ALA A 736 -19.73 -5.74 40.54
CA ALA A 736 -18.54 -4.90 40.44
C ALA A 736 -17.74 -4.89 41.75
N ARG A 737 -18.40 -4.85 42.91
CA ARG A 737 -17.74 -4.94 44.23
C ARG A 737 -16.92 -6.19 44.47
N ASP A 738 -17.32 -7.32 43.89
CA ASP A 738 -16.68 -8.61 44.10
C ASP A 738 -15.42 -8.73 43.25
N ILE A 739 -15.35 -7.95 42.17
CA ILE A 739 -14.22 -7.93 41.26
C ILE A 739 -13.35 -6.67 41.39
N LEU A 740 -13.83 -5.61 42.04
CA LEU A 740 -13.12 -4.35 42.22
C LEU A 740 -12.31 -4.34 43.54
N THR A 741 -11.00 -4.36 43.42
CA THR A 741 -10.04 -4.36 44.53
C THR A 741 -9.30 -3.03 44.60
N ARG A 742 -9.31 -2.34 45.74
CA ARG A 742 -8.41 -1.18 45.96
C ARG A 742 -7.01 -1.70 46.33
N MET A 743 -6.00 -1.33 45.56
CA MET A 743 -4.61 -1.56 45.91
C MET A 743 -3.93 -0.24 46.30
N PRO A 744 -3.62 -0.03 47.59
CA PRO A 744 -2.81 1.12 48.00
C PRO A 744 -1.39 0.93 47.47
N LEU A 745 -0.87 1.92 46.74
CA LEU A 745 0.53 1.93 46.32
C LEU A 745 1.39 2.24 47.56
N ARG A 746 1.89 1.20 48.23
CA ARG A 746 2.91 1.35 49.28
C ARG A 746 4.28 1.36 48.60
N ASN A 747 5.19 2.22 49.08
CA ASN A 747 6.60 2.31 48.64
C ASN A 747 7.33 0.96 48.80
N ARG A 748 7.13 0.04 47.86
CA ARG A 748 7.98 -1.13 47.62
C ARG A 748 8.51 -1.03 46.19
N PRO A 749 9.77 -1.41 45.96
CA PRO A 749 10.31 -1.51 44.61
C PRO A 749 9.46 -2.50 43.81
N MET A 750 9.24 -2.18 42.54
CA MET A 750 8.36 -2.92 41.65
C MET A 750 8.72 -4.42 41.58
N PRO A 751 7.74 -5.33 41.55
CA PRO A 751 8.00 -6.73 41.21
C PRO A 751 8.57 -6.86 39.78
N ASN A 752 9.46 -7.83 39.54
CA ASN A 752 10.19 -8.03 38.27
C ASN A 752 9.35 -8.30 37.01
N TRP A 753 8.01 -8.39 37.11
CA TRP A 753 7.10 -8.47 35.97
C TRP A 753 6.55 -7.09 35.54
N TRP A 754 6.97 -6.01 36.21
CA TRP A 754 6.61 -4.64 35.88
C TRP A 754 7.75 -3.96 35.08
N PRO A 755 7.52 -3.48 33.85
CA PRO A 755 8.56 -2.77 33.09
C PRO A 755 8.72 -1.34 33.64
N PRO A 756 9.94 -0.86 33.91
CA PRO A 756 10.15 0.52 34.34
C PRO A 756 9.71 1.47 33.22
N SER A 757 8.99 2.53 33.61
CA SER A 757 8.69 3.66 32.73
C SER A 757 9.99 4.21 32.15
N GLY A 758 10.21 3.98 30.86
CA GLY A 758 11.40 4.41 30.15
C GLY A 758 12.62 3.50 30.31
N ALA A 759 12.51 2.23 29.92
CA ALA A 759 13.57 1.45 29.25
C ALA A 759 13.09 0.01 29.05
N ALA A 760 12.61 -0.32 27.85
CA ALA A 760 12.43 -1.72 27.46
C ALA A 760 13.81 -2.35 27.18
N ARG A 761 14.40 -2.98 28.19
CA ARG A 761 15.35 -4.09 27.96
C ARG A 761 14.57 -5.37 28.20
N VAL A 762 14.19 -6.05 27.12
CA VAL A 762 13.75 -7.45 27.16
C VAL A 762 15.01 -8.31 27.30
N PRO A 763 15.16 -9.15 28.34
CA PRO A 763 16.22 -10.14 28.37
C PRO A 763 15.95 -11.17 27.27
N SER A 764 16.98 -11.44 26.49
CA SER A 764 17.05 -12.45 25.45
C SER A 764 16.63 -13.83 25.95
N TRP A 765 15.72 -14.48 25.23
CA TRP A 765 15.54 -15.93 25.32
C TRP A 765 16.62 -16.59 24.46
N THR A 766 17.79 -16.84 25.04
CA THR A 766 18.75 -17.79 24.47
C THR A 766 18.30 -19.21 24.81
N ARG A 767 17.93 -19.99 23.79
CA ARG A 767 17.87 -21.45 23.89
C ARG A 767 19.30 -21.97 24.03
N SER A 768 19.68 -22.38 25.24
CA SER A 768 20.80 -23.27 25.47
C SER A 768 20.26 -24.62 25.95
N THR A 769 20.55 -25.64 25.16
CA THR A 769 20.31 -27.06 25.44
C THR A 769 21.24 -27.57 26.53
N ARG A 770 20.69 -27.97 27.69
CA ARG A 770 21.16 -29.07 28.56
C ARG A 770 20.16 -29.29 29.70
N ALA A 771 19.51 -30.45 29.73
CA ALA A 771 18.84 -30.98 30.92
C ALA A 771 19.88 -31.58 31.91
N PRO A 772 19.55 -31.99 33.16
CA PRO A 772 18.29 -31.87 33.91
C PRO A 772 18.47 -31.27 35.32
N ALA A 773 17.54 -30.45 35.81
CA ALA A 773 17.38 -30.25 37.26
C ALA A 773 15.94 -29.83 37.60
N ARG A 774 15.30 -30.67 38.40
CA ARG A 774 13.94 -30.56 38.94
C ARG A 774 13.72 -29.23 39.67
N TRP A 775 12.62 -28.52 39.38
CA TRP A 775 11.89 -27.72 40.36
C TRP A 775 10.38 -27.80 40.06
N CYS A 776 9.64 -28.45 40.96
CA CYS A 776 8.18 -28.44 41.04
C CYS A 776 7.73 -27.19 41.84
N GLY A 777 6.66 -26.49 41.42
CA GLY A 777 5.93 -25.51 42.26
C GLY A 777 5.25 -24.35 41.48
N PRO A 778 4.14 -23.75 41.96
CA PRO A 778 2.92 -23.58 41.14
C PRO A 778 2.42 -22.13 40.87
N SER A 779 1.51 -22.03 39.87
CA SER A 779 0.41 -21.05 39.59
C SER A 779 0.59 -19.54 39.87
N GLY A 780 0.39 -18.70 38.83
CA GLY A 780 0.23 -17.25 38.94
C GLY A 780 -1.15 -16.75 38.48
N SER A 781 -1.77 -15.85 39.24
CA SER A 781 -3.09 -15.22 39.00
C SER A 781 -3.00 -13.96 38.11
N PRO A 782 -4.02 -13.60 37.30
CA PRO A 782 -4.06 -12.33 36.58
C PRO A 782 -4.86 -11.21 37.31
N ALA A 783 -4.53 -9.94 37.02
CA ALA A 783 -5.20 -8.75 37.58
C ALA A 783 -5.11 -7.53 36.64
N VAL A 784 -6.19 -6.72 36.52
CA VAL A 784 -6.25 -5.45 35.74
C VAL A 784 -5.93 -4.27 36.66
N THR A 785 -5.09 -3.28 36.32
CA THR A 785 -4.73 -2.15 37.23
C THR A 785 -5.13 -0.77 36.68
N VAL A 786 -5.75 0.07 37.53
CA VAL A 786 -6.31 1.40 37.23
C VAL A 786 -5.73 2.41 38.23
N VAL A 787 -5.27 3.60 37.80
CA VAL A 787 -4.54 4.55 38.68
C VAL A 787 -5.12 5.97 38.61
N PRO A 788 -5.34 6.69 39.73
CA PRO A 788 -5.73 8.10 39.72
C PRO A 788 -4.55 9.04 39.48
N ALA A 789 -4.80 10.17 38.80
CA ALA A 789 -3.79 11.15 38.40
C ALA A 789 -3.17 11.91 39.60
N PRO A 790 -1.85 12.19 39.60
CA PRO A 790 -1.25 13.14 40.53
C PRO A 790 -1.56 14.57 40.10
N GLY A 791 -1.97 15.42 41.04
CA GLY A 791 -2.13 16.87 40.81
C GLY A 791 -0.76 17.54 40.76
N MET A 792 -0.35 18.05 39.59
CA MET A 792 0.82 18.92 39.44
C MET A 792 0.43 20.37 39.73
N ARG A 793 1.06 21.00 40.74
CA ARG A 793 1.15 22.46 40.83
C ARG A 793 2.51 22.89 40.27
N CYS A 794 2.50 23.81 39.32
CA CYS A 794 3.69 24.43 38.72
C CYS A 794 4.38 25.39 39.70
N CYS A 795 5.68 25.22 39.90
CA CYS A 795 6.63 26.28 40.28
C CYS A 795 7.99 25.99 39.61
N SER A 796 8.29 26.69 38.50
CA SER A 796 9.58 27.19 37.95
C SER A 796 10.91 26.38 38.00
N PRO A 797 11.90 26.67 37.14
CA PRO A 797 12.64 25.65 36.40
C PRO A 797 14.05 25.38 36.93
N ARG A 798 14.37 24.10 37.13
CA ARG A 798 15.64 23.40 36.84
C ARG A 798 15.63 22.04 37.56
N THR A 799 16.39 21.08 37.02
CA THR A 799 16.76 19.75 37.57
C THR A 799 15.81 18.55 37.38
N THR A 800 16.29 17.60 36.56
CA THR A 800 16.18 16.12 36.62
C THR A 800 14.91 15.46 37.21
N TRP A 801 14.13 14.83 36.33
CA TRP A 801 12.99 13.97 36.68
C TRP A 801 13.43 12.67 37.38
N ARG A 802 13.24 12.58 38.70
CA ARG A 802 13.03 11.30 39.40
C ARG A 802 11.54 11.16 39.67
N SER A 803 10.91 10.15 39.08
CA SER A 803 9.49 9.83 39.33
C SER A 803 9.35 9.13 40.68
N THR A 804 9.10 9.89 41.74
CA THR A 804 8.60 9.36 43.03
C THR A 804 7.12 9.67 43.16
N TRP A 805 6.30 8.63 43.39
CA TRP A 805 4.87 8.77 43.66
C TRP A 805 4.63 9.53 44.97
N CYS A 806 3.63 10.42 45.01
CA CYS A 806 3.18 11.04 46.25
C CYS A 806 2.63 9.97 47.22
N PRO A 807 3.03 9.99 48.51
CA PRO A 807 2.43 9.13 49.54
C PRO A 807 0.91 9.36 49.59
N GLY A 808 0.11 8.30 49.43
CA GLY A 808 -1.36 8.37 49.46
C GLY A 808 -2.08 8.07 48.15
N THR A 809 -1.36 7.81 47.05
CA THR A 809 -1.95 7.43 45.75
C THR A 809 -2.44 5.97 45.79
N SER A 810 -3.65 5.68 45.31
CA SER A 810 -4.25 4.35 45.40
C SER A 810 -4.81 3.90 44.05
N CYS A 811 -4.50 2.69 43.64
CA CYS A 811 -4.97 2.09 42.39
C CYS A 811 -6.20 1.21 42.63
N TRP A 812 -6.98 0.99 41.60
CA TRP A 812 -8.10 0.04 41.58
C TRP A 812 -7.77 -1.10 40.64
N VAL A 813 -8.08 -2.32 41.04
CA VAL A 813 -7.74 -3.52 40.30
C VAL A 813 -8.98 -4.36 40.08
N ILE A 814 -9.23 -4.79 38.86
CA ILE A 814 -10.37 -5.67 38.54
C ILE A 814 -9.85 -7.12 38.50
N SER A 815 -10.37 -8.00 39.35
CA SER A 815 -9.97 -9.41 39.47
C SER A 815 -11.17 -10.31 39.79
N PRO A 816 -11.33 -11.48 39.15
CA PRO A 816 -12.55 -12.28 39.24
C PRO A 816 -12.79 -13.07 40.55
N ARG A 817 -12.01 -12.88 41.62
CA ARG A 817 -12.23 -13.58 42.93
C ARG A 817 -12.36 -12.60 44.11
N PRO A 818 -13.48 -12.62 44.87
CA PRO A 818 -13.57 -11.89 46.13
C PRO A 818 -12.85 -12.65 47.26
N GLY A 819 -11.93 -11.99 47.98
CA GLY A 819 -11.55 -12.39 49.35
C GLY A 819 -10.28 -13.25 49.59
N VAL A 820 -9.38 -13.47 48.62
CA VAL A 820 -8.16 -14.27 48.89
C VAL A 820 -7.08 -13.44 49.62
N ARG A 821 -6.93 -13.64 50.94
CA ARG A 821 -5.66 -13.36 51.64
C ARG A 821 -4.68 -14.48 51.31
N SER A 822 -3.46 -14.11 50.91
CA SER A 822 -2.42 -15.06 50.47
C SER A 822 -1.86 -15.88 51.64
N THR A 823 -2.31 -17.12 51.81
CA THR A 823 -1.59 -18.16 52.57
C THR A 823 -1.87 -19.55 51.98
N GLY A 824 -0.82 -20.28 51.57
CA GLY A 824 -0.80 -21.74 51.45
C GLY A 824 -1.39 -22.37 50.18
N CYS A 825 -0.60 -23.22 49.51
CA CYS A 825 -1.02 -24.11 48.42
C CYS A 825 -2.11 -25.12 48.85
N ALA A 826 -3.10 -25.34 47.98
CA ALA A 826 -3.49 -26.63 47.37
C ALA A 826 -4.99 -26.67 46.99
N ALA A 827 -5.27 -27.41 45.91
CA ALA A 827 -6.57 -27.90 45.41
C ALA A 827 -7.50 -26.92 44.62
N GLU A 828 -7.41 -27.09 43.30
CA GLU A 828 -8.48 -27.28 42.28
C GLU A 828 -9.65 -26.29 42.06
N ASN A 829 -9.92 -26.12 40.75
CA ASN A 829 -11.08 -25.56 40.03
C ASN A 829 -11.26 -24.02 39.84
N VAL A 830 -10.88 -23.60 38.62
CA VAL A 830 -11.53 -22.76 37.57
C VAL A 830 -12.44 -21.58 37.95
N ALA A 831 -12.14 -20.39 37.40
CA ALA A 831 -13.02 -19.54 36.55
C ALA A 831 -12.36 -18.16 36.31
N GLY A 832 -12.19 -17.78 35.04
CA GLY A 832 -11.61 -16.51 34.58
C GLY A 832 -12.64 -15.63 33.86
N VAL A 833 -12.44 -14.31 33.90
CA VAL A 833 -13.22 -13.34 33.10
C VAL A 833 -12.42 -13.03 31.84
N HIS A 834 -13.03 -13.28 30.68
CA HIS A 834 -12.44 -13.09 29.35
C HIS A 834 -12.84 -11.72 28.79
N LEU A 835 -11.86 -10.87 28.47
CA LEU A 835 -12.06 -9.70 27.61
C LEU A 835 -11.63 -10.07 26.18
N LEU A 836 -12.58 -10.11 25.26
CA LEU A 836 -12.32 -10.27 23.82
C LEU A 836 -12.04 -8.90 23.17
N PRO A 837 -11.29 -8.86 22.05
CA PRO A 837 -10.62 -7.66 21.52
C PRO A 837 -11.52 -6.59 20.88
N SER A 838 -12.84 -6.72 20.90
CA SER A 838 -13.74 -5.89 20.09
C SER A 838 -14.27 -4.63 20.78
N LEU A 839 -13.73 -4.24 21.94
CA LEU A 839 -14.26 -3.11 22.75
C LEU A 839 -13.16 -2.24 23.40
N VAL A 840 -11.98 -2.14 22.78
CA VAL A 840 -11.00 -1.09 23.13
C VAL A 840 -10.90 -0.07 22.01
#